data_AF-A0A1B8DJM6-F1
#
_entry.id   AF-A0A1B8DJM6-F1
#
_cell.length_a   1.000
_cell.length_b   1.000
_cell.length_c   1.000
_cell.angle_alpha   90.00
_cell.angle_beta   90.00
_cell.angle_gamma   90.00
#
_symmetry.space_group_name_H-M   'P 1'
#
loop_
_entity.id
_entity.type
_entity.pdbx_description
1 polymer ?
#
loop_
_entity_poly.entity_id
_entity_poly.type
_entity_poly.pdbx_seq_one_letter_code
_entity_poly.pdbx_strand_id
1 'polypeptide(L)'
;MVGSTFIRGISLLALCLLCAAESYKEQYRPQYHFSPDQNWMNDPNGLVYHKGVYHLYFQYNPSGPTWGNMSWGHATSTDLLHWTQQPIALEVRKDKNGNDEEYFFSGSVVVDTDNTSGFGTVANPALVAIYTSSYAQNMSLPSGKTVFNGQQSQSIAFSLDDGTTWTTYDAQNPVLLTPPETYLTVDSMSNFRDPFVFWYAAEKNWVMVVSLANEHTLLIYTSKNLKDWSIASSFGPANAVSGQWECPGLFPLPVDGDMNNVKWVAQIGLNPGGPNIGSGTQYIVGSFDGTTFKADADSVYDAVGVPAGSSVIEDWGGSSLAATNWTTSGDFVGISPVAKEDTISNVLDTYFGGDSNTGTITSPAFTVNDSFINFRIGGGYHPHNPSTYGTTNDTETALNLKVDGEVIRTATGQNAGTLAWQGWDVSNFIGRSAVLEIADFNSGTEGWGHLIVGEIFSSNSLAQEQRANWVDLGPDYYAAATYNGLPDHERVAIGWANNWAYGVDIPTRPWRSSMSIARKYSLANIDSKVTLVQTPYSMAPLEHSPAVYTQSWATLAGSKLNIPVTGKSLDVILTFQVVSQHPITSVISSTTAATKTSATTLTTVPPGYPCNRDNCLRAFIREGKYPDNAFCKTFTTAPTTTVFPSYATACGKAPTQASRMSSACSCLYQSTVEPKSGTSIIGSSQPTAGSSTLQGDSTIRFHVRSNDDSSQSTVIGYDASTQQVFVDRTNSGDVDFNSLFPGIYYASLKPDAHGIVTLRVLVDWSSVEVFGGRGEGVITAQIFPRDADQSTSLQYDADVFRAVSITIKHVSSSWP
;
A
#
# COMPACT_ATOMS: atom_id res chain seq x y z
N MET A 1 18.26 35.31 64.20
CA MET A 1 17.01 34.95 63.50
C MET A 1 17.41 34.51 62.11
N VAL A 2 17.10 33.26 61.75
CA VAL A 2 17.44 32.64 60.46
C VAL A 2 16.14 32.15 59.84
N GLY A 3 15.94 32.38 58.54
CA GLY A 3 14.84 31.80 57.77
C GLY A 3 13.94 32.82 57.07
N SER A 4 14.07 32.90 55.75
CA SER A 4 12.97 33.20 54.80
C SER A 4 13.38 33.19 53.31
N THR A 5 14.68 33.16 52.97
CA THR A 5 15.14 33.32 51.58
C THR A 5 15.48 32.04 50.80
N PHE A 6 15.48 30.85 51.40
CA PHE A 6 15.95 29.62 50.73
C PHE A 6 14.87 28.75 50.06
N ILE A 7 13.58 29.08 50.21
CA ILE A 7 12.47 28.21 49.77
C ILE A 7 11.94 28.57 48.37
N ARG A 8 12.16 29.78 47.85
CA ARG A 8 11.64 30.19 46.52
C ARG A 8 12.52 29.80 45.33
N GLY A 9 13.77 29.39 45.54
CA GLY A 9 14.67 28.96 44.45
C GLY A 9 14.45 27.51 43.99
N ILE A 10 13.96 26.65 44.87
CA ILE A 10 13.82 25.20 44.60
C ILE A 10 12.52 24.91 43.83
N SER A 11 11.45 25.69 44.04
CA SER A 11 10.16 25.46 43.38
C SER A 11 10.11 25.79 41.88
N LEU A 12 10.95 26.70 41.37
CA LEU A 12 11.01 26.96 39.92
C LEU A 12 11.85 25.93 39.17
N LEU A 13 12.99 25.50 39.72
CA LEU A 13 13.77 24.41 39.12
C LEU A 13 12.99 23.09 39.14
N ALA A 14 12.24 22.82 40.22
CA ALA A 14 11.35 21.66 40.29
C ALA A 14 10.22 21.75 39.25
N LEU A 15 9.60 22.92 39.02
CA LEU A 15 8.57 23.07 37.99
C LEU A 15 9.12 22.91 36.56
N CYS A 16 10.31 23.43 36.25
CA CYS A 16 10.95 23.18 34.95
C CYS A 16 11.34 21.71 34.73
N LEU A 17 11.74 21.00 35.78
CA LEU A 17 12.04 19.55 35.72
C LEU A 17 10.78 18.66 35.77
N LEU A 18 9.62 19.21 36.15
CA LEU A 18 8.32 18.51 36.14
C LEU A 18 7.51 18.71 34.85
N CYS A 19 7.95 19.61 33.95
CA CYS A 19 7.37 19.75 32.60
C CYS A 19 8.11 18.94 31.51
N ALA A 20 9.18 18.23 31.85
CA ALA A 20 10.03 17.50 30.90
C ALA A 20 9.72 15.98 30.87
N ALA A 21 8.48 15.57 31.16
CA ALA A 21 8.10 14.16 31.27
C ALA A 21 6.61 13.88 31.01
N GLU A 22 6.01 14.49 29.98
CA GLU A 22 4.92 13.79 29.29
C GLU A 22 5.58 12.67 28.45
N SER A 23 5.64 11.48 29.05
CA SER A 23 6.17 10.28 28.37
C SER A 23 5.37 9.98 27.12
N TYR A 24 6.03 9.50 26.06
CA TYR A 24 5.50 9.03 24.76
C TYR A 24 4.28 8.07 24.86
N LYS A 25 3.14 8.59 25.29
CA LYS A 25 1.88 7.90 25.64
C LYS A 25 0.67 8.76 25.29
N GLU A 26 0.89 9.82 24.51
CA GLU A 26 -0.17 10.65 23.96
C GLU A 26 -1.05 9.82 23.02
N GLN A 27 -2.31 10.23 22.85
CA GLN A 27 -3.20 9.59 21.89
C GLN A 27 -2.53 9.58 20.50
N TYR A 28 -2.59 8.43 19.82
CA TYR A 28 -1.91 8.15 18.54
C TYR A 28 -0.39 8.02 18.58
N ARG A 29 0.30 8.16 19.72
CA ARG A 29 1.77 8.02 19.76
C ARG A 29 2.18 6.58 19.45
N PRO A 30 2.82 6.27 18.30
CA PRO A 30 3.28 4.93 18.02
C PRO A 30 4.29 4.51 19.08
N GLN A 31 4.22 3.26 19.55
CA GLN A 31 5.01 2.75 20.65
C GLN A 31 6.25 1.99 20.20
N TYR A 32 6.36 1.62 18.92
CA TYR A 32 7.54 0.96 18.38
C TYR A 32 7.97 1.47 17.00
N HIS A 33 7.42 2.62 16.58
CA HIS A 33 7.89 3.38 15.42
C HIS A 33 8.48 4.72 15.88
N PHE A 34 9.58 5.16 15.25
CA PHE A 34 10.16 6.44 15.60
C PHE A 34 9.24 7.61 15.24
N SER A 35 9.09 8.55 16.17
CA SER A 35 8.52 9.89 15.95
C SER A 35 9.31 10.88 16.80
N PRO A 36 9.50 12.15 16.39
CA PRO A 36 10.18 13.11 17.23
C PRO A 36 9.35 13.42 18.48
N ASP A 37 10.01 13.85 19.55
CA ASP A 37 9.40 14.34 20.79
C ASP A 37 8.24 15.31 20.51
N GLN A 38 8.43 16.24 19.58
CA GLN A 38 7.47 17.27 19.18
C GLN A 38 7.67 17.66 17.70
N ASN A 39 6.82 18.57 17.20
CA ASN A 39 6.92 19.19 15.88
C ASN A 39 6.85 18.23 14.67
N TRP A 40 7.11 18.76 13.47
CA TRP A 40 7.01 18.07 12.18
C TRP A 40 8.27 17.27 11.83
N MET A 41 8.06 16.02 11.38
CA MET A 41 9.05 15.22 10.68
C MET A 41 8.53 14.79 9.29
N ASN A 42 9.43 14.75 8.29
CA ASN A 42 9.21 13.98 7.06
C ASN A 42 10.33 12.96 6.79
N ASP A 43 11.08 13.12 5.70
CA ASP A 43 11.93 12.09 5.12
C ASP A 43 13.01 11.57 6.08
N PRO A 44 13.28 10.25 6.13
CA PRO A 44 14.49 9.72 6.74
C PRO A 44 15.72 10.17 5.93
N ASN A 45 16.74 10.66 6.62
CA ASN A 45 17.98 11.13 6.02
C ASN A 45 19.18 10.47 6.67
N GLY A 46 20.31 10.49 5.95
CA GLY A 46 21.60 10.17 6.55
C GLY A 46 21.70 8.79 7.19
N LEU A 47 20.88 7.81 6.77
CA LEU A 47 20.81 6.50 7.39
C LEU A 47 22.18 5.81 7.30
N VAL A 48 22.87 5.70 8.44
CA VAL A 48 24.21 5.12 8.52
C VAL A 48 24.33 4.25 9.77
N TYR A 49 24.88 3.05 9.60
CA TYR A 49 25.29 2.19 10.68
C TYR A 49 26.79 2.36 10.91
N HIS A 50 27.17 2.78 12.12
CA HIS A 50 28.56 3.09 12.47
C HIS A 50 28.86 2.66 13.90
N LYS A 51 29.98 1.96 14.11
CA LYS A 51 30.47 1.50 15.44
C LYS A 51 29.43 0.79 16.33
N GLY A 52 28.42 0.14 15.76
CA GLY A 52 27.34 -0.54 16.52
C GLY A 52 26.07 0.28 16.73
N VAL A 53 25.99 1.48 16.15
CA VAL A 53 24.87 2.42 16.27
C VAL A 53 24.25 2.66 14.90
N TYR A 54 22.94 2.54 14.81
CA TYR A 54 22.12 3.01 13.70
C TYR A 54 21.77 4.48 13.92
N HIS A 55 22.13 5.33 12.96
CA HIS A 55 21.77 6.74 12.94
C HIS A 55 20.56 6.94 12.03
N LEU A 56 19.55 7.64 12.56
CA LEU A 56 18.39 8.13 11.84
C LEU A 56 18.44 9.66 11.91
N TYR A 57 18.89 10.30 10.84
CA TYR A 57 18.61 11.73 10.64
C TYR A 57 17.26 11.86 9.94
N PHE A 58 16.63 13.02 9.99
CA PHE A 58 15.33 13.21 9.37
C PHE A 58 15.03 14.69 9.11
N GLN A 59 14.29 14.96 8.04
CA GLN A 59 13.75 16.29 7.78
C GLN A 59 12.85 16.71 8.95
N TYR A 60 13.18 17.83 9.57
CA TYR A 60 12.60 18.28 10.83
C TYR A 60 12.32 19.79 10.81
N ASN A 61 11.17 20.21 11.35
CA ASN A 61 10.91 21.61 11.69
C ASN A 61 11.10 21.82 13.20
N PRO A 62 12.16 22.52 13.66
CA PRO A 62 12.32 22.80 15.10
C PRO A 62 11.33 23.84 15.65
N SER A 63 10.61 24.56 14.79
CA SER A 63 9.76 25.70 15.14
C SER A 63 8.25 25.39 15.14
N GLY A 64 7.80 24.21 14.70
CA GLY A 64 6.37 23.87 14.72
C GLY A 64 5.96 22.54 14.07
N PRO A 65 4.68 22.17 14.19
CA PRO A 65 4.14 20.86 13.78
C PRO A 65 3.76 20.76 12.29
N THR A 66 4.17 21.71 11.45
CA THR A 66 3.96 21.70 10.00
C THR A 66 5.29 21.83 9.27
N TRP A 67 5.33 21.56 7.97
CA TRP A 67 6.54 21.80 7.17
C TRP A 67 6.98 23.27 7.22
N GLY A 68 8.29 23.51 7.35
CA GLY A 68 8.94 24.82 7.47
C GLY A 68 10.29 24.70 8.18
N ASN A 69 11.16 25.72 8.08
CA ASN A 69 12.46 25.78 8.79
C ASN A 69 13.30 24.48 8.68
N MET A 70 13.30 23.85 7.50
CA MET A 70 13.82 22.50 7.28
C MET A 70 15.28 22.34 7.74
N SER A 71 15.44 21.42 8.69
CA SER A 71 16.65 21.06 9.42
C SER A 71 16.79 19.54 9.43
N TRP A 72 17.98 19.00 9.71
CA TRP A 72 18.12 17.57 10.03
C TRP A 72 18.01 17.35 11.54
N GLY A 73 16.90 16.76 11.99
CA GLY A 73 16.82 16.12 13.30
C GLY A 73 17.69 14.86 13.34
N HIS A 74 17.90 14.31 14.55
CA HIS A 74 18.74 13.12 14.74
C HIS A 74 18.22 12.23 15.87
N ALA A 75 18.26 10.92 15.65
CA ALA A 75 18.07 9.89 16.66
C ALA A 75 19.07 8.75 16.43
N THR A 76 19.38 8.02 17.50
CA THR A 76 20.27 6.84 17.46
C THR A 76 19.62 5.64 18.13
N SER A 77 19.96 4.44 17.64
CA SER A 77 19.53 3.16 18.22
C SER A 77 20.63 2.12 18.04
N THR A 78 20.65 1.07 18.87
CA THR A 78 21.51 -0.11 18.68
C THR A 78 20.76 -1.30 18.06
N ASP A 79 19.43 -1.22 17.93
CA ASP A 79 18.56 -2.32 17.50
C ASP A 79 17.43 -1.91 16.54
N LEU A 80 17.42 -0.65 16.08
CA LEU A 80 16.40 -0.01 15.22
C LEU A 80 15.00 0.16 15.85
N LEU A 81 14.87 -0.10 17.16
CA LEU A 81 13.60 -0.04 17.90
C LEU A 81 13.65 0.97 19.05
N HIS A 82 14.66 0.83 19.91
CA HIS A 82 14.86 1.70 21.05
C HIS A 82 15.64 2.93 20.59
N TRP A 83 14.91 4.00 20.26
CA TRP A 83 15.47 5.24 19.73
C TRP A 83 15.71 6.27 20.83
N THR A 84 16.92 6.83 20.86
CA THR A 84 17.24 8.02 21.66
C THR A 84 17.38 9.21 20.72
N GLN A 85 16.47 10.17 20.82
CA GLN A 85 16.57 11.42 20.08
C GLN A 85 17.76 12.24 20.59
N GLN A 86 18.49 12.82 19.65
CA GLN A 86 19.72 13.59 19.85
C GLN A 86 19.46 15.08 19.54
N PRO A 87 20.41 15.99 19.83
CA PRO A 87 20.35 17.36 19.34
C PRO A 87 20.21 17.44 17.81
N ILE A 88 19.68 18.55 17.30
CA ILE A 88 19.55 18.81 15.86
C ILE A 88 20.95 18.76 15.21
N ALA A 89 21.08 18.00 14.13
CA ALA A 89 22.36 17.75 13.46
C ALA A 89 22.75 18.89 12.51
N LEU A 90 21.80 19.37 11.70
CA LEU A 90 21.96 20.51 10.79
C LEU A 90 20.73 21.41 10.95
N GLU A 91 20.84 22.44 11.79
CA GLU A 91 19.77 23.42 12.03
C GLU A 91 19.73 24.47 10.91
N VAL A 92 18.52 24.83 10.45
CA VAL A 92 18.28 25.86 9.44
C VAL A 92 19.17 27.09 9.61
N ARG A 93 19.87 27.49 8.54
CA ARG A 93 20.79 28.62 8.58
C ARG A 93 19.99 29.93 8.48
N LYS A 94 20.28 30.86 9.38
CA LYS A 94 19.66 32.18 9.44
C LYS A 94 20.67 33.31 9.25
N ASP A 95 20.23 34.38 8.61
CA ASP A 95 20.99 35.62 8.49
C ASP A 95 21.15 36.32 9.86
N LYS A 96 21.98 37.36 9.89
CA LYS A 96 22.21 38.20 11.09
C LYS A 96 20.95 38.89 11.64
N ASN A 97 19.83 38.89 10.92
CA ASN A 97 18.56 39.49 11.29
C ASN A 97 17.52 38.43 11.72
N GLY A 98 17.83 37.13 11.58
CA GLY A 98 16.96 36.00 11.90
C GLY A 98 16.14 35.43 10.73
N ASN A 99 16.33 35.92 9.50
CA ASN A 99 15.68 35.41 8.30
C ASN A 99 16.34 34.10 7.83
N ASP A 100 15.59 33.13 7.33
CA ASP A 100 16.17 31.90 6.78
C ASP A 100 17.01 32.20 5.52
N GLU A 101 18.19 31.60 5.42
CA GLU A 101 19.12 31.69 4.27
C GLU A 101 19.20 30.35 3.52
N GLU A 102 19.39 29.25 4.25
CA GLU A 102 19.61 27.91 3.71
C GLU A 102 18.86 26.88 4.57
N TYR A 103 17.97 26.14 3.92
CA TYR A 103 17.34 24.95 4.46
C TYR A 103 18.18 23.71 4.14
N PHE A 104 18.20 22.76 5.06
CA PHE A 104 18.79 21.45 4.87
C PHE A 104 17.68 20.50 4.40
N PHE A 105 17.69 20.17 3.11
CA PHE A 105 16.81 19.19 2.48
C PHE A 105 17.47 17.81 2.49
N SER A 106 16.73 16.81 2.01
CA SER A 106 17.04 15.39 2.16
C SER A 106 18.39 14.98 1.56
N GLY A 107 18.89 13.83 2.00
CA GLY A 107 20.21 13.35 1.63
C GLY A 107 20.71 12.16 2.46
N SER A 108 21.99 11.85 2.33
CA SER A 108 22.61 10.62 2.83
C SER A 108 23.91 10.89 3.61
N VAL A 109 24.38 9.88 4.35
CA VAL A 109 25.63 9.91 5.10
C VAL A 109 26.46 8.69 4.75
N VAL A 110 27.77 8.88 4.61
CA VAL A 110 28.77 7.82 4.41
C VAL A 110 29.86 7.89 5.47
N VAL A 111 30.51 6.76 5.74
CA VAL A 111 31.74 6.71 6.56
C VAL A 111 32.94 6.73 5.61
N ASP A 112 33.70 7.82 5.62
CA ASP A 112 34.88 8.01 4.77
C ASP A 112 36.11 7.31 5.38
N THR A 113 36.08 5.98 5.40
CA THR A 113 37.05 5.10 6.07
C THR A 113 38.50 5.33 5.64
N ASP A 114 38.72 5.54 4.34
CA ASP A 114 40.04 5.82 3.76
C ASP A 114 40.44 7.30 3.83
N ASN A 115 39.61 8.17 4.44
CA ASN A 115 39.78 9.62 4.55
C ASN A 115 40.01 10.30 3.18
N THR A 116 39.25 9.88 2.17
CA THR A 116 39.33 10.39 0.80
C THR A 116 38.96 11.87 0.70
N SER A 117 38.06 12.34 1.57
CA SER A 117 37.69 13.75 1.71
C SER A 117 38.79 14.59 2.36
N GLY A 118 39.63 13.98 3.20
CA GLY A 118 40.64 14.65 4.01
C GLY A 118 40.09 15.40 5.23
N PHE A 119 38.81 15.22 5.60
CA PHE A 119 38.22 15.87 6.79
C PHE A 119 38.64 15.22 8.11
N GLY A 120 38.87 13.91 8.12
CA GLY A 120 39.23 13.12 9.31
C GLY A 120 40.63 12.51 9.19
N THR A 121 40.76 11.27 9.65
CA THR A 121 41.96 10.43 9.48
C THR A 121 41.56 8.96 9.34
N VAL A 122 42.42 8.08 8.84
CA VAL A 122 42.11 6.63 8.80
C VAL A 122 41.86 6.03 10.21
N ALA A 123 42.42 6.63 11.27
CA ALA A 123 42.20 6.21 12.66
C ALA A 123 40.91 6.78 13.30
N ASN A 124 40.40 7.89 12.76
CA ASN A 124 39.11 8.48 13.12
C ASN A 124 38.47 9.03 11.82
N PRO A 125 37.86 8.14 11.01
CA PRO A 125 37.30 8.52 9.72
C PRO A 125 36.12 9.44 9.91
N ALA A 126 35.97 10.42 9.01
CA ALA A 126 34.85 11.33 9.06
C ALA A 126 33.56 10.60 8.65
N LEU A 127 32.46 10.90 9.34
CA LEU A 127 31.14 10.75 8.74
C LEU A 127 30.94 11.97 7.84
N VAL A 128 30.50 11.76 6.60
CA VAL A 128 30.24 12.84 5.64
C VAL A 128 28.79 12.77 5.24
N ALA A 129 28.05 13.84 5.52
CA ALA A 129 26.69 14.07 5.06
C ALA A 129 26.75 14.74 3.70
N ILE A 130 25.94 14.27 2.77
CA ILE A 130 25.71 14.89 1.47
C ILE A 130 24.21 15.16 1.40
N TYR A 131 23.84 16.42 1.22
CA TYR A 131 22.47 16.90 1.37
C TYR A 131 22.16 17.99 0.33
N THR A 132 20.89 18.22 0.07
CA THR A 132 20.47 19.36 -0.74
C THR A 132 20.39 20.63 0.11
N SER A 133 21.18 21.64 -0.24
CA SER A 133 20.94 23.02 0.19
C SER A 133 19.78 23.58 -0.62
N SER A 134 18.72 24.04 0.04
CA SER A 134 17.65 24.82 -0.58
C SER A 134 17.72 26.27 -0.09
N TYR A 135 18.03 27.21 -0.99
CA TYR A 135 18.32 28.59 -0.62
C TYR A 135 17.05 29.44 -0.58
N ALA A 136 16.79 30.11 0.54
CA ALA A 136 15.61 30.95 0.75
C ALA A 136 15.76 32.38 0.22
N GLN A 137 16.97 32.76 -0.24
CA GLN A 137 17.32 34.12 -0.63
C GLN A 137 18.31 34.14 -1.81
N ASN A 138 18.34 35.26 -2.55
CA ASN A 138 19.43 35.54 -3.48
C ASN A 138 20.67 35.98 -2.69
N MET A 139 21.74 35.19 -2.71
CA MET A 139 22.93 35.44 -1.88
C MET A 139 24.25 35.03 -2.54
N SER A 140 25.34 35.63 -2.05
CA SER A 140 26.71 35.15 -2.30
C SER A 140 27.16 34.32 -1.11
N LEU A 141 27.49 33.06 -1.35
CA LEU A 141 27.90 32.10 -0.33
C LEU A 141 29.36 32.34 0.12
N PRO A 142 29.78 31.83 1.29
CA PRO A 142 31.17 31.94 1.76
C PRO A 142 32.22 31.35 0.80
N SER A 143 31.81 30.41 -0.06
CA SER A 143 32.61 29.83 -1.15
C SER A 143 32.83 30.76 -2.36
N GLY A 144 32.19 31.94 -2.38
CA GLY A 144 32.20 32.88 -3.50
C GLY A 144 31.20 32.56 -4.62
N LYS A 145 30.44 31.46 -4.51
CA LYS A 145 29.36 31.09 -5.44
C LYS A 145 28.12 31.96 -5.19
N THR A 146 27.36 32.26 -6.23
CA THR A 146 26.08 32.99 -6.14
C THR A 146 24.91 32.04 -6.37
N VAL A 147 23.86 32.19 -5.57
CA VAL A 147 22.63 31.39 -5.64
C VAL A 147 21.38 32.28 -5.63
N PHE A 148 20.25 31.75 -6.09
CA PHE A 148 18.95 32.43 -6.10
C PHE A 148 17.93 31.75 -5.17
N ASN A 149 16.91 32.50 -4.76
CA ASN A 149 15.81 32.00 -3.93
C ASN A 149 15.05 30.87 -4.65
N GLY A 150 14.95 29.71 -4.02
CA GLY A 150 14.36 28.48 -4.56
C GLY A 150 15.39 27.52 -5.17
N GLN A 151 16.64 27.94 -5.37
CA GLN A 151 17.69 27.06 -5.90
C GLN A 151 17.98 25.91 -4.94
N GLN A 152 18.03 24.70 -5.50
CA GLN A 152 18.46 23.45 -4.89
C GLN A 152 19.86 23.08 -5.42
N SER A 153 20.77 22.67 -4.55
CA SER A 153 22.16 22.34 -4.90
C SER A 153 22.76 21.36 -3.91
N GLN A 154 23.72 20.52 -4.33
CA GLN A 154 24.24 19.47 -3.45
C GLN A 154 25.47 19.97 -2.67
N SER A 155 25.38 19.88 -1.34
CA SER A 155 26.36 20.36 -0.36
C SER A 155 26.82 19.22 0.53
N ILE A 156 27.94 19.42 1.24
CA ILE A 156 28.43 18.46 2.21
C ILE A 156 28.71 19.06 3.60
N ALA A 157 28.58 18.23 4.62
CA ALA A 157 29.02 18.49 5.99
C ALA A 157 29.79 17.27 6.50
N PHE A 158 30.62 17.44 7.52
CA PHE A 158 31.37 16.34 8.13
C PHE A 158 31.26 16.33 9.66
N SER A 159 31.32 15.14 10.24
CA SER A 159 31.39 14.89 11.68
C SER A 159 32.66 14.09 12.01
N LEU A 160 33.31 14.45 13.12
CA LEU A 160 34.50 13.77 13.66
C LEU A 160 34.25 13.15 15.05
N ASP A 161 33.01 13.23 15.55
CA ASP A 161 32.52 12.78 16.84
C ASP A 161 31.38 11.75 16.68
N ASP A 162 31.58 10.83 15.73
CA ASP A 162 30.69 9.72 15.42
C ASP A 162 29.25 10.15 15.08
N GLY A 163 29.08 11.29 14.40
CA GLY A 163 27.79 11.78 13.90
C GLY A 163 27.01 12.67 14.87
N THR A 164 27.62 13.07 15.99
CA THR A 164 26.97 13.86 17.05
C THR A 164 26.89 15.35 16.71
N THR A 165 27.95 15.92 16.14
CA THR A 165 27.98 17.31 15.66
C THR A 165 28.53 17.40 14.24
N TRP A 166 28.07 18.40 13.49
CA TRP A 166 28.37 18.54 12.06
C TRP A 166 28.98 19.91 11.75
N THR A 167 29.97 19.91 10.86
CA THR A 167 30.57 21.13 10.29
C THR A 167 30.26 21.18 8.79
N THR A 168 29.54 22.20 8.35
CA THR A 168 29.26 22.48 6.93
C THR A 168 30.53 22.89 6.18
N TYR A 169 30.70 22.41 4.94
CA TYR A 169 31.89 22.72 4.14
C TYR A 169 31.79 24.09 3.43
N ASP A 170 31.51 25.15 4.19
CA ASP A 170 31.17 26.49 3.68
C ASP A 170 32.22 27.12 2.77
N ALA A 171 33.49 26.72 2.93
CA ALA A 171 34.59 27.17 2.09
C ALA A 171 34.45 26.76 0.60
N GLN A 172 33.64 25.73 0.28
CA GLN A 172 33.36 25.33 -1.10
C GLN A 172 31.89 25.01 -1.41
N ASN A 173 31.02 24.81 -0.41
CA ASN A 173 29.61 24.47 -0.65
C ASN A 173 28.88 25.49 -1.55
N PRO A 174 27.94 25.05 -2.40
CA PRO A 174 27.62 23.65 -2.70
C PRO A 174 28.70 22.98 -3.55
N VAL A 175 29.00 21.71 -3.29
CA VAL A 175 29.98 20.94 -4.09
C VAL A 175 29.48 20.68 -5.50
N LEU A 176 28.16 20.66 -5.70
CA LEU A 176 27.51 20.56 -7.01
C LEU A 176 26.41 21.63 -7.12
N LEU A 177 26.75 22.76 -7.75
CA LEU A 177 25.96 24.00 -7.78
C LEU A 177 24.74 23.94 -8.72
N THR A 178 24.82 23.16 -9.80
CA THR A 178 23.76 23.06 -10.82
C THR A 178 23.67 21.63 -11.35
N PRO A 179 22.53 21.23 -11.94
CA PRO A 179 22.48 20.10 -12.84
C PRO A 179 23.39 20.32 -14.08
N PRO A 180 23.62 19.29 -14.93
CA PRO A 180 24.45 19.41 -16.12
C PRO A 180 23.88 20.42 -17.11
N GLU A 181 24.74 21.05 -17.93
CA GLU A 181 24.37 22.09 -18.90
C GLU A 181 23.23 21.65 -19.85
N THR A 182 23.16 20.36 -20.19
CA THR A 182 22.10 19.77 -21.03
C THR A 182 20.70 19.85 -20.44
N TYR A 183 20.58 20.05 -19.13
CA TYR A 183 19.31 20.14 -18.40
C TYR A 183 19.09 21.54 -17.79
N LEU A 184 20.00 22.49 -18.00
CA LEU A 184 20.10 23.70 -17.18
C LEU A 184 19.00 24.74 -17.48
N THR A 185 17.95 24.69 -16.68
CA THR A 185 16.85 25.68 -16.59
C THR A 185 16.65 26.19 -15.15
N VAL A 186 15.91 27.28 -14.95
CA VAL A 186 15.54 27.76 -13.60
C VAL A 186 14.71 26.72 -12.82
N ASP A 187 13.84 25.99 -13.53
CA ASP A 187 13.06 24.91 -12.93
C ASP A 187 13.95 23.74 -12.50
N SER A 188 14.85 23.29 -13.40
CA SER A 188 15.84 22.24 -13.10
C SER A 188 16.69 22.57 -11.87
N MET A 189 17.08 23.85 -11.71
CA MET A 189 17.84 24.31 -10.54
C MET A 189 16.98 24.45 -9.29
N SER A 190 15.67 24.57 -9.40
CA SER A 190 14.73 24.56 -8.27
C SER A 190 14.22 23.16 -7.92
N ASN A 191 14.54 22.15 -8.74
CA ASN A 191 14.04 20.78 -8.64
C ASN A 191 15.16 19.73 -8.85
N PHE A 192 16.29 19.92 -8.16
CA PHE A 192 17.48 19.09 -8.24
C PHE A 192 17.96 18.71 -6.83
N ARG A 193 17.61 17.51 -6.35
CA ARG A 193 17.68 17.17 -4.93
C ARG A 193 17.84 15.69 -4.58
N ASP A 194 18.02 15.46 -3.28
CA ASP A 194 18.04 14.17 -2.59
C ASP A 194 19.23 13.28 -2.97
N PRO A 195 20.48 13.71 -2.72
CA PRO A 195 21.67 12.95 -3.06
C PRO A 195 21.85 11.72 -2.16
N PHE A 196 21.68 10.52 -2.74
CA PHE A 196 22.08 9.26 -2.14
C PHE A 196 23.48 8.87 -2.59
N VAL A 197 24.42 8.81 -1.64
CA VAL A 197 25.84 8.55 -1.88
C VAL A 197 26.26 7.23 -1.24
N PHE A 198 27.05 6.44 -1.97
CA PHE A 198 27.64 5.19 -1.50
C PHE A 198 29.03 4.96 -2.10
N TRP A 199 29.78 4.02 -1.51
CA TRP A 199 31.08 3.59 -2.04
C TRP A 199 30.91 2.40 -2.99
N TYR A 200 31.39 2.54 -4.22
CA TYR A 200 31.44 1.44 -5.19
C TYR A 200 32.84 0.81 -5.19
N ALA A 201 32.97 -0.30 -4.46
CA ALA A 201 34.25 -0.91 -4.11
C ALA A 201 35.07 -1.40 -5.32
N ALA A 202 34.43 -1.85 -6.40
CA ALA A 202 35.11 -2.41 -7.57
C ALA A 202 36.02 -1.38 -8.29
N GLU A 203 35.51 -0.17 -8.52
CA GLU A 203 36.26 0.93 -9.17
C GLU A 203 36.87 1.94 -8.18
N LYS A 204 36.65 1.71 -6.87
CA LYS A 204 37.10 2.58 -5.77
C LYS A 204 36.67 4.03 -5.99
N ASN A 205 35.38 4.23 -6.17
CA ASN A 205 34.72 5.51 -6.40
C ASN A 205 33.58 5.70 -5.41
N TRP A 206 33.36 6.95 -4.99
CA TRP A 206 32.06 7.36 -4.50
C TRP A 206 31.11 7.53 -5.67
N VAL A 207 29.88 7.08 -5.51
CA VAL A 207 28.78 7.26 -6.46
C VAL A 207 27.71 8.09 -5.77
N MET A 208 27.22 9.14 -6.43
CA MET A 208 26.03 9.89 -6.02
C MET A 208 24.94 9.62 -7.04
N VAL A 209 23.75 9.28 -6.56
CA VAL A 209 22.50 9.31 -7.33
C VAL A 209 21.65 10.44 -6.76
N VAL A 210 21.22 11.36 -7.61
CA VAL A 210 20.48 12.56 -7.22
C VAL A 210 19.34 12.77 -8.22
N SER A 211 18.17 13.21 -7.75
CA SER A 211 16.99 13.37 -8.59
C SER A 211 16.97 14.72 -9.28
N LEU A 212 16.63 14.72 -10.57
CA LEU A 212 16.13 15.87 -11.29
C LEU A 212 14.61 15.72 -11.40
N ALA A 213 13.91 16.28 -10.41
CA ALA A 213 12.63 15.77 -9.94
C ALA A 213 11.50 15.92 -10.97
N ASN A 214 11.38 17.07 -11.62
CA ASN A 214 10.38 17.33 -12.67
C ASN A 214 10.71 16.66 -14.00
N GLU A 215 11.98 16.34 -14.25
CA GLU A 215 12.44 15.64 -15.45
C GLU A 215 12.37 14.12 -15.29
N HIS A 216 11.90 13.63 -14.13
CA HIS A 216 11.78 12.21 -13.78
C HIS A 216 13.06 11.43 -14.13
N THR A 217 14.20 12.01 -13.77
CA THR A 217 15.53 11.55 -14.18
C THR A 217 16.47 11.49 -12.99
N LEU A 218 17.08 10.33 -12.78
CA LEU A 218 18.19 10.16 -11.86
C LEU A 218 19.50 10.54 -12.57
N LEU A 219 20.26 11.45 -11.96
CA LEU A 219 21.61 11.80 -12.41
C LEU A 219 22.63 11.05 -11.57
N ILE A 220 23.57 10.34 -12.22
CA ILE A 220 24.59 9.53 -11.56
C ILE A 220 25.94 10.23 -11.72
N TYR A 221 26.56 10.59 -10.60
CA TYR A 221 27.89 11.21 -10.54
C TYR A 221 28.89 10.28 -9.84
N THR A 222 30.18 10.44 -10.17
CA THR A 222 31.29 9.77 -9.48
C THR A 222 32.25 10.78 -8.88
N SER A 223 32.90 10.40 -7.77
CA SER A 223 33.95 11.18 -7.11
C SER A 223 35.04 10.29 -6.52
N LYS A 224 36.26 10.82 -6.44
CA LYS A 224 37.37 10.22 -5.70
C LYS A 224 37.53 10.77 -4.26
N ASN A 225 36.78 11.79 -3.87
CA ASN A 225 37.03 12.53 -2.62
C ASN A 225 35.79 13.23 -2.00
N LEU A 226 34.57 12.89 -2.42
CA LEU A 226 33.28 13.47 -2.01
C LEU A 226 33.08 14.97 -2.31
N LYS A 227 34.05 15.66 -2.90
CA LYS A 227 34.04 17.11 -3.17
C LYS A 227 33.99 17.41 -4.66
N ASP A 228 34.85 16.76 -5.43
CA ASP A 228 34.94 16.92 -6.89
C ASP A 228 34.08 15.83 -7.54
N TRP A 229 32.97 16.23 -8.16
CA TRP A 229 31.99 15.33 -8.78
C TRP A 229 31.99 15.45 -10.30
N SER A 230 32.01 14.31 -10.98
CA SER A 230 31.89 14.21 -12.44
C SER A 230 30.63 13.43 -12.80
N ILE A 231 29.79 13.98 -13.70
CA ILE A 231 28.63 13.26 -14.24
C ILE A 231 29.11 12.00 -14.97
N ALA A 232 28.48 10.87 -14.70
CA ALA A 232 28.80 9.56 -15.28
C ALA A 232 27.69 9.09 -16.24
N SER A 233 26.44 9.11 -15.79
CA SER A 233 25.27 8.81 -16.62
C SER A 233 24.00 9.49 -16.09
N SER A 234 22.90 9.31 -16.80
CA SER A 234 21.54 9.51 -16.27
C SER A 234 20.70 8.24 -16.46
N PHE A 235 19.56 8.16 -15.77
CA PHE A 235 18.57 7.09 -15.89
C PHE A 235 17.15 7.64 -15.70
N GLY A 236 16.20 7.18 -16.51
CA GLY A 236 14.81 7.67 -16.53
C GLY A 236 14.52 8.59 -17.73
N PRO A 237 13.25 8.97 -17.94
CA PRO A 237 12.04 8.49 -17.24
C PRO A 237 11.79 7.00 -17.45
N ALA A 238 11.16 6.35 -16.45
CA ALA A 238 10.76 4.94 -16.51
C ALA A 238 9.65 4.65 -15.49
N ASN A 239 8.66 3.84 -15.84
CA ASN A 239 7.54 3.48 -14.96
C ASN A 239 6.72 4.71 -14.50
N ALA A 240 6.45 4.88 -13.20
CA ALA A 240 5.55 5.94 -12.73
C ALA A 240 6.23 7.32 -12.79
N VAL A 241 5.57 8.29 -13.45
CA VAL A 241 6.08 9.64 -13.76
C VAL A 241 4.99 10.72 -13.67
N SER A 242 3.94 10.48 -12.87
CA SER A 242 2.81 11.41 -12.69
C SER A 242 3.05 12.45 -11.59
N GLY A 243 4.22 12.43 -10.95
CA GLY A 243 4.67 13.42 -9.98
C GLY A 243 6.17 13.36 -9.77
N GLN A 244 6.69 14.38 -9.08
CA GLN A 244 8.11 14.68 -8.98
C GLN A 244 8.89 13.50 -8.40
N TRP A 245 9.99 13.09 -9.03
CA TRP A 245 10.87 12.04 -8.49
C TRP A 245 11.70 12.58 -7.34
N GLU A 246 11.69 11.90 -6.20
CA GLU A 246 12.37 12.30 -4.96
C GLU A 246 13.05 11.08 -4.32
N CYS A 247 13.92 11.30 -3.34
CA CYS A 247 14.52 10.27 -2.47
C CYS A 247 15.05 9.02 -3.23
N PRO A 248 15.96 9.16 -4.20
CA PRO A 248 16.52 8.03 -4.92
C PRO A 248 17.40 7.17 -4.02
N GLY A 249 17.53 5.89 -4.37
CA GLY A 249 18.51 4.98 -3.78
C GLY A 249 19.01 3.98 -4.81
N LEU A 250 20.28 3.53 -4.70
CA LEU A 250 20.86 2.55 -5.62
C LEU A 250 21.74 1.56 -4.85
N PHE A 251 21.35 0.28 -4.84
CA PHE A 251 22.00 -0.74 -4.01
C PHE A 251 21.94 -2.16 -4.61
N PRO A 252 22.91 -3.04 -4.30
CA PRO A 252 22.92 -4.42 -4.75
C PRO A 252 22.14 -5.36 -3.80
N LEU A 253 21.44 -6.34 -4.36
CA LEU A 253 20.75 -7.41 -3.63
C LEU A 253 20.95 -8.78 -4.32
N PRO A 254 21.25 -9.85 -3.57
CA PRO A 254 21.28 -11.21 -4.11
C PRO A 254 19.85 -11.74 -4.32
N VAL A 255 19.59 -12.35 -5.47
CA VAL A 255 18.29 -12.97 -5.78
C VAL A 255 18.19 -14.32 -5.09
N ASP A 256 17.13 -14.52 -4.30
CA ASP A 256 16.90 -15.69 -3.44
C ASP A 256 18.09 -16.03 -2.51
N GLY A 257 18.91 -15.03 -2.19
CA GLY A 257 20.11 -15.17 -1.35
C GLY A 257 21.35 -15.72 -2.07
N ASP A 258 21.31 -15.95 -3.39
CA ASP A 258 22.48 -16.39 -4.14
C ASP A 258 23.43 -15.21 -4.43
N MET A 259 24.60 -15.24 -3.78
CA MET A 259 25.69 -14.27 -3.95
C MET A 259 26.33 -14.29 -5.34
N ASN A 260 26.08 -15.33 -6.15
CA ASN A 260 26.52 -15.40 -7.55
C ASN A 260 25.49 -14.75 -8.51
N ASN A 261 24.29 -14.42 -8.01
CA ASN A 261 23.19 -13.81 -8.76
C ASN A 261 22.74 -12.51 -8.09
N VAL A 262 23.63 -11.51 -8.10
CA VAL A 262 23.35 -10.17 -7.58
C VAL A 262 22.76 -9.29 -8.68
N LYS A 263 21.65 -8.62 -8.33
CA LYS A 263 21.04 -7.55 -9.12
C LYS A 263 21.18 -6.22 -8.39
N TRP A 264 21.07 -5.13 -9.11
CA TRP A 264 20.98 -3.78 -8.54
C TRP A 264 19.54 -3.29 -8.56
N VAL A 265 19.16 -2.53 -7.54
CA VAL A 265 17.84 -1.91 -7.43
C VAL A 265 18.00 -0.41 -7.35
N ALA A 266 17.35 0.31 -8.27
CA ALA A 266 17.09 1.73 -8.16
C ALA A 266 15.74 1.93 -7.47
N GLN A 267 15.73 2.51 -6.27
CA GLN A 267 14.54 2.94 -5.55
C GLN A 267 14.28 4.42 -5.84
N ILE A 268 13.02 4.81 -6.00
CA ILE A 268 12.59 6.16 -6.38
C ILE A 268 11.29 6.47 -5.65
N GLY A 269 11.24 7.55 -4.86
CA GLY A 269 9.97 8.13 -4.41
C GLY A 269 9.36 8.99 -5.53
N LEU A 270 8.03 9.10 -5.59
CA LEU A 270 7.37 10.19 -6.31
C LEU A 270 6.17 10.80 -5.57
N ASN A 271 5.94 12.09 -5.81
CA ASN A 271 4.82 12.84 -5.26
C ASN A 271 4.27 13.91 -6.24
N PRO A 272 2.96 13.94 -6.53
CA PRO A 272 1.97 12.87 -6.29
C PRO A 272 2.27 11.64 -7.18
N GLY A 273 1.28 10.77 -7.41
CA GLY A 273 1.42 9.67 -8.36
C GLY A 273 1.89 8.34 -7.78
N GLY A 274 1.82 8.15 -6.46
CA GLY A 274 2.04 6.86 -5.80
C GLY A 274 1.06 5.75 -6.22
N PRO A 275 1.12 4.57 -5.58
CA PRO A 275 0.22 3.44 -5.85
C PRO A 275 -1.24 3.75 -5.47
N ASN A 276 -1.42 4.71 -4.55
CA ASN A 276 -2.67 5.30 -4.12
C ASN A 276 -2.55 6.83 -4.28
N ILE A 277 -3.49 7.62 -3.73
CA ILE A 277 -3.33 9.08 -3.72
C ILE A 277 -1.98 9.52 -3.16
N GLY A 278 -1.43 10.55 -3.78
CA GLY A 278 -0.33 11.34 -3.21
C GLY A 278 0.99 10.63 -3.40
N SER A 279 1.75 10.55 -2.32
CA SER A 279 3.16 10.14 -2.37
C SER A 279 3.35 8.62 -2.28
N GLY A 280 4.29 8.05 -3.03
CA GLY A 280 4.61 6.62 -2.96
C GLY A 280 6.03 6.28 -3.41
N THR A 281 6.48 5.05 -3.14
CA THR A 281 7.85 4.60 -3.45
C THR A 281 7.85 3.45 -4.46
N GLN A 282 8.46 3.65 -5.62
CA GLN A 282 8.68 2.61 -6.64
C GLN A 282 10.13 2.09 -6.64
N TYR A 283 10.36 0.97 -7.34
CA TYR A 283 11.68 0.40 -7.58
C TYR A 283 11.83 -0.16 -8.99
N ILE A 284 13.08 -0.25 -9.44
CA ILE A 284 13.48 -0.85 -10.73
C ILE A 284 14.70 -1.75 -10.49
N VAL A 285 14.59 -3.01 -10.90
CA VAL A 285 15.67 -4.02 -10.87
C VAL A 285 16.51 -3.92 -12.15
N GLY A 286 17.81 -4.16 -12.03
CA GLY A 286 18.74 -4.11 -13.13
C GLY A 286 20.17 -4.45 -12.74
N SER A 287 21.11 -3.75 -13.36
CA SER A 287 22.56 -3.90 -13.18
C SER A 287 23.23 -2.54 -13.11
N PHE A 288 24.36 -2.46 -12.41
CA PHE A 288 25.16 -1.23 -12.27
C PHE A 288 26.64 -1.58 -12.41
N ASP A 289 27.35 -0.85 -13.26
CA ASP A 289 28.78 -1.07 -13.55
C ASP A 289 29.74 -0.13 -12.79
N GLY A 290 29.21 0.76 -11.94
CA GLY A 290 29.96 1.83 -11.29
C GLY A 290 29.74 3.20 -11.92
N THR A 291 29.14 3.26 -13.11
CA THR A 291 28.84 4.49 -13.85
C THR A 291 27.40 4.57 -14.32
N THR A 292 26.84 3.46 -14.82
CA THR A 292 25.56 3.41 -15.53
C THR A 292 24.65 2.39 -14.88
N PHE A 293 23.44 2.79 -14.46
CA PHE A 293 22.39 1.85 -14.10
C PHE A 293 21.61 1.44 -15.36
N LYS A 294 21.54 0.14 -15.61
CA LYS A 294 20.78 -0.45 -16.71
C LYS A 294 19.71 -1.36 -16.14
N ALA A 295 18.45 -0.94 -16.29
CA ALA A 295 17.29 -1.73 -15.89
C ALA A 295 17.18 -3.06 -16.66
N ASP A 296 16.60 -4.06 -16.01
CA ASP A 296 16.15 -5.30 -16.64
C ASP A 296 14.82 -5.05 -17.39
N ALA A 297 14.65 -5.72 -18.53
CA ALA A 297 13.52 -5.49 -19.45
C ALA A 297 12.14 -5.90 -18.90
N ASP A 298 12.09 -6.71 -17.84
CA ASP A 298 10.87 -7.10 -17.11
C ASP A 298 10.61 -6.23 -15.86
N SER A 299 11.51 -5.29 -15.57
CA SER A 299 11.39 -4.33 -14.47
C SER A 299 11.10 -2.90 -14.92
N VAL A 300 11.32 -2.58 -16.20
CA VAL A 300 10.78 -1.37 -16.83
C VAL A 300 9.61 -1.73 -17.72
N TYR A 301 8.67 -0.81 -17.79
CA TYR A 301 7.54 -0.86 -18.70
C TYR A 301 7.69 0.28 -19.71
N ASP A 302 7.30 0.02 -20.96
CA ASP A 302 7.31 1.04 -22.00
C ASP A 302 6.46 2.26 -21.58
N ALA A 303 6.69 3.41 -22.21
CA ALA A 303 5.93 4.65 -21.98
C ALA A 303 5.03 4.96 -23.18
N VAL A 304 3.92 4.21 -23.33
CA VAL A 304 3.05 4.21 -24.52
C VAL A 304 1.57 4.00 -24.16
N GLY A 305 0.86 5.10 -23.91
CA GLY A 305 -0.59 5.27 -24.11
C GLY A 305 -1.53 4.07 -23.89
N VAL A 306 -2.44 3.88 -24.86
CA VAL A 306 -3.47 2.83 -24.84
C VAL A 306 -2.81 1.44 -24.99
N PRO A 307 -3.10 0.48 -24.09
CA PRO A 307 -2.53 -0.86 -24.18
C PRO A 307 -2.84 -1.57 -25.52
N ALA A 308 -1.90 -2.37 -26.02
CA ALA A 308 -2.08 -3.10 -27.27
C ALA A 308 -3.25 -4.11 -27.18
N GLY A 309 -4.15 -4.08 -28.16
CA GLY A 309 -5.34 -4.94 -28.18
C GLY A 309 -6.49 -4.46 -27.28
N SER A 310 -6.44 -3.23 -26.76
CA SER A 310 -7.56 -2.65 -26.02
C SER A 310 -8.82 -2.45 -26.88
N SER A 311 -9.99 -2.53 -26.26
CA SER A 311 -11.27 -2.11 -26.84
C SER A 311 -11.69 -0.77 -26.26
N VAL A 312 -12.20 0.15 -27.10
CA VAL A 312 -12.78 1.42 -26.64
C VAL A 312 -14.04 1.13 -25.84
N ILE A 313 -14.12 1.68 -24.63
CA ILE A 313 -15.39 1.81 -23.89
C ILE A 313 -16.01 3.17 -24.24
N GLU A 314 -15.20 4.23 -24.24
CA GLU A 314 -15.61 5.58 -24.66
C GLU A 314 -14.38 6.38 -25.13
N ASP A 315 -14.51 7.15 -26.21
CA ASP A 315 -13.45 8.00 -26.76
C ASP A 315 -13.88 9.47 -26.93
N TRP A 316 -15.13 9.78 -26.58
CA TRP A 316 -15.74 11.11 -26.68
C TRP A 316 -15.75 11.69 -28.11
N GLY A 317 -15.56 10.86 -29.14
CA GLY A 317 -15.55 11.27 -30.55
C GLY A 317 -16.94 11.63 -31.11
N GLY A 318 -18.01 11.31 -30.38
CA GLY A 318 -19.39 11.68 -30.73
C GLY A 318 -19.71 13.15 -30.49
N SER A 319 -20.60 13.73 -31.30
CA SER A 319 -21.02 15.14 -31.17
C SER A 319 -22.00 15.43 -30.01
N SER A 320 -22.39 14.41 -29.23
CA SER A 320 -23.19 14.53 -28.00
C SER A 320 -23.21 13.20 -27.25
N LEU A 321 -23.40 13.23 -25.92
CA LEU A 321 -23.54 12.02 -25.08
C LEU A 321 -24.75 11.14 -25.46
N ALA A 322 -25.81 11.75 -25.99
CA ALA A 322 -26.97 11.03 -26.49
C ALA A 322 -26.63 10.11 -27.68
N ALA A 323 -25.56 10.39 -28.43
CA ALA A 323 -25.09 9.54 -29.53
C ALA A 323 -24.37 8.27 -29.04
N THR A 324 -23.77 8.31 -27.84
CA THR A 324 -23.11 7.15 -27.19
C THR A 324 -23.99 6.47 -26.15
N ASN A 325 -25.28 6.85 -26.06
CA ASN A 325 -26.27 6.36 -25.09
C ASN A 325 -25.92 6.58 -23.60
N TRP A 326 -24.98 7.48 -23.30
CA TRP A 326 -24.79 7.93 -21.92
C TRP A 326 -26.00 8.72 -21.45
N THR A 327 -26.37 8.50 -20.20
CA THR A 327 -27.47 9.18 -19.53
C THR A 327 -26.93 10.23 -18.58
N THR A 328 -27.65 11.33 -18.39
CA THR A 328 -27.23 12.42 -17.51
C THR A 328 -28.33 12.82 -16.54
N SER A 329 -27.93 13.32 -15.38
CA SER A 329 -28.81 13.81 -14.32
C SER A 329 -28.37 15.19 -13.82
N GLY A 330 -29.22 15.85 -13.04
CA GLY A 330 -28.94 17.18 -12.50
C GLY A 330 -28.67 18.24 -13.58
N ASP A 331 -27.65 19.06 -13.36
CA ASP A 331 -27.26 20.17 -14.22
C ASP A 331 -26.51 19.70 -15.49
N PHE A 332 -26.04 18.46 -15.54
CA PHE A 332 -25.36 17.87 -16.71
C PHE A 332 -26.32 17.43 -17.83
N VAL A 333 -27.63 17.71 -17.71
CA VAL A 333 -28.59 17.50 -18.80
C VAL A 333 -28.30 18.45 -19.96
N GLY A 334 -27.68 17.91 -21.02
CA GLY A 334 -27.28 18.66 -22.21
C GLY A 334 -25.78 18.93 -22.32
N ILE A 335 -24.97 18.47 -21.37
CA ILE A 335 -23.50 18.49 -21.48
C ILE A 335 -23.04 17.72 -22.73
N SER A 336 -21.90 18.11 -23.29
CA SER A 336 -21.27 17.45 -24.43
C SER A 336 -19.76 17.52 -24.30
N PRO A 337 -19.00 16.53 -24.82
CA PRO A 337 -17.55 16.56 -24.78
C PRO A 337 -16.94 17.79 -25.46
N VAL A 338 -15.76 18.20 -24.97
CA VAL A 338 -15.02 19.38 -25.42
C VAL A 338 -13.63 19.00 -25.92
N ALA A 339 -13.11 19.76 -26.88
CA ALA A 339 -11.72 19.59 -27.33
C ALA A 339 -10.74 20.17 -26.29
N LYS A 340 -9.59 19.52 -26.11
CA LYS A 340 -8.52 19.95 -25.21
C LYS A 340 -7.18 19.89 -25.95
N GLU A 341 -6.32 20.88 -25.76
CA GLU A 341 -5.15 21.09 -26.64
C GLU A 341 -4.08 19.98 -26.55
N ASP A 342 -4.10 19.15 -25.50
CA ASP A 342 -3.11 18.10 -25.21
C ASP A 342 -3.66 16.65 -25.34
N THR A 343 -4.85 16.44 -25.91
CA THR A 343 -5.44 15.09 -26.10
C THR A 343 -5.64 14.71 -27.56
N ILE A 344 -5.56 13.41 -27.85
CA ILE A 344 -5.83 12.85 -29.18
C ILE A 344 -7.35 12.85 -29.47
N SER A 345 -8.16 12.76 -28.41
CA SER A 345 -9.62 12.81 -28.43
C SER A 345 -10.19 14.11 -27.82
N ASN A 346 -11.52 14.26 -27.83
CA ASN A 346 -12.21 15.14 -26.89
C ASN A 346 -12.10 14.60 -25.46
N VAL A 347 -12.47 15.43 -24.48
CA VAL A 347 -12.65 15.04 -23.07
C VAL A 347 -14.09 15.34 -22.66
N LEU A 348 -14.60 14.58 -21.68
CA LEU A 348 -15.76 15.00 -20.92
C LEU A 348 -15.28 15.81 -19.71
N ASP A 349 -15.75 17.05 -19.61
CA ASP A 349 -15.34 18.01 -18.58
C ASP A 349 -16.60 18.51 -17.86
N THR A 350 -16.74 18.23 -16.57
CA THR A 350 -17.93 18.61 -15.79
C THR A 350 -17.96 20.08 -15.39
N TYR A 351 -16.97 20.90 -15.78
CA TYR A 351 -17.00 22.37 -15.67
C TYR A 351 -18.00 23.01 -16.66
N PHE A 352 -19.25 22.58 -16.61
CA PHE A 352 -20.30 22.88 -17.58
C PHE A 352 -21.00 24.22 -17.26
N GLY A 353 -20.24 25.31 -17.29
CA GLY A 353 -20.72 26.64 -16.91
C GLY A 353 -20.32 27.09 -15.49
N GLY A 354 -19.56 26.26 -14.78
CA GLY A 354 -18.93 26.55 -13.48
C GLY A 354 -18.89 25.32 -12.58
N ASP A 355 -18.07 25.37 -11.52
CA ASP A 355 -17.98 24.34 -10.48
C ASP A 355 -19.25 24.22 -9.61
N SER A 356 -20.29 25.02 -9.83
CA SER A 356 -21.53 24.98 -9.03
C SER A 356 -22.52 23.90 -9.47
N ASN A 357 -22.26 23.24 -10.60
CA ASN A 357 -23.17 22.31 -11.23
C ASN A 357 -23.04 20.91 -10.63
N THR A 358 -24.15 20.19 -10.47
CA THR A 358 -24.15 18.88 -9.83
C THR A 358 -24.99 17.85 -10.59
N GLY A 359 -24.63 16.57 -10.48
CA GLY A 359 -25.34 15.46 -11.09
C GLY A 359 -24.43 14.27 -11.41
N THR A 360 -24.90 13.44 -12.34
CA THR A 360 -24.15 12.28 -12.84
C THR A 360 -24.17 12.20 -14.36
N ILE A 361 -23.15 11.55 -14.91
CA ILE A 361 -23.03 11.17 -16.32
C ILE A 361 -22.70 9.68 -16.34
N THR A 362 -23.67 8.85 -16.72
CA THR A 362 -23.67 7.40 -16.50
C THR A 362 -23.72 6.63 -17.82
N SER A 363 -22.80 5.68 -18.01
CA SER A 363 -22.66 4.90 -19.23
C SER A 363 -23.81 3.91 -19.44
N PRO A 364 -23.99 3.40 -20.67
CA PRO A 364 -24.69 2.14 -20.88
C PRO A 364 -24.04 1.01 -20.05
N ALA A 365 -24.82 0.00 -19.70
CA ALA A 365 -24.27 -1.22 -19.12
C ALA A 365 -23.46 -2.00 -20.17
N PHE A 366 -22.25 -2.43 -19.79
CA PHE A 366 -21.36 -3.24 -20.63
C PHE A 366 -20.94 -4.51 -19.87
N THR A 367 -20.45 -5.52 -20.59
CA THR A 367 -19.84 -6.70 -19.97
C THR A 367 -18.35 -6.49 -19.84
N VAL A 368 -17.79 -6.74 -18.66
CA VAL A 368 -16.33 -6.76 -18.48
C VAL A 368 -15.78 -7.98 -19.21
N ASN A 369 -14.95 -7.77 -20.23
CA ASN A 369 -14.39 -8.87 -21.04
C ASN A 369 -12.88 -9.05 -20.87
N ASP A 370 -12.19 -8.00 -20.42
CA ASP A 370 -10.74 -7.96 -20.26
C ASP A 370 -10.35 -7.69 -18.79
N SER A 371 -9.08 -7.87 -18.49
CA SER A 371 -8.56 -7.82 -17.11
C SER A 371 -8.49 -6.42 -16.49
N PHE A 372 -8.48 -5.36 -17.29
CA PHE A 372 -8.31 -3.98 -16.85
C PHE A 372 -9.28 -3.02 -17.55
N ILE A 373 -9.68 -1.98 -16.83
CA ILE A 373 -10.27 -0.76 -17.41
C ILE A 373 -9.29 0.38 -17.19
N ASN A 374 -8.90 1.06 -18.26
CA ASN A 374 -7.93 2.14 -18.25
C ASN A 374 -8.56 3.43 -18.76
N PHE A 375 -8.21 4.55 -18.16
CA PHE A 375 -8.78 5.85 -18.51
C PHE A 375 -7.81 6.97 -18.20
N ARG A 376 -7.99 8.10 -18.87
CA ARG A 376 -7.34 9.36 -18.50
C ARG A 376 -8.26 10.19 -17.62
N ILE A 377 -7.74 10.71 -16.51
CA ILE A 377 -8.54 11.47 -15.54
C ILE A 377 -7.72 12.63 -14.94
N GLY A 378 -8.42 13.71 -14.63
CA GLY A 378 -7.92 14.95 -14.05
C GLY A 378 -9.10 15.71 -13.42
N GLY A 379 -8.85 16.92 -12.92
CA GLY A 379 -9.82 17.69 -12.15
C GLY A 379 -9.75 17.41 -10.65
N GLY A 380 -10.89 17.51 -9.97
CA GLY A 380 -11.06 17.41 -8.52
C GLY A 380 -10.70 16.06 -7.92
N TYR A 381 -10.24 16.09 -6.67
CA TYR A 381 -10.04 14.93 -5.82
C TYR A 381 -11.09 14.95 -4.69
N HIS A 382 -12.25 14.34 -4.96
CA HIS A 382 -13.28 14.06 -3.95
C HIS A 382 -13.82 12.65 -4.22
N PRO A 383 -13.23 11.60 -3.62
CA PRO A 383 -13.53 10.21 -3.98
C PRO A 383 -14.87 9.75 -3.41
N HIS A 384 -15.38 8.62 -3.92
CA HIS A 384 -16.56 7.95 -3.40
C HIS A 384 -16.54 7.77 -1.88
N ASN A 385 -17.53 8.35 -1.19
CA ASN A 385 -17.76 8.16 0.23
C ASN A 385 -19.08 7.38 0.46
N PRO A 386 -19.03 6.07 0.78
CA PRO A 386 -20.22 5.25 1.00
C PRO A 386 -21.19 5.77 2.08
N SER A 387 -20.73 6.63 2.99
CA SER A 387 -21.55 7.20 4.07
C SER A 387 -22.39 8.40 3.65
N THR A 388 -21.97 9.14 2.62
CA THR A 388 -22.67 10.31 2.08
C THR A 388 -23.23 10.10 0.68
N TYR A 389 -22.83 9.02 0.00
CA TYR A 389 -23.19 8.74 -1.38
C TYR A 389 -24.71 8.75 -1.64
N GLY A 390 -25.13 9.52 -2.64
CA GLY A 390 -26.54 9.68 -3.00
C GLY A 390 -27.40 10.42 -1.96
N THR A 391 -26.77 11.10 -0.99
CA THR A 391 -27.45 12.00 -0.04
C THR A 391 -27.26 13.47 -0.45
N THR A 392 -27.91 14.40 0.27
CA THR A 392 -27.68 15.85 0.05
C THR A 392 -26.32 16.36 0.54
N ASN A 393 -25.54 15.49 1.19
CA ASN A 393 -24.20 15.80 1.69
C ASN A 393 -23.11 15.11 0.84
N ASP A 394 -23.49 14.58 -0.32
CA ASP A 394 -22.54 14.06 -1.29
C ASP A 394 -21.75 15.21 -1.91
N THR A 395 -20.42 15.07 -1.95
CA THR A 395 -19.47 16.04 -2.54
C THR A 395 -18.50 15.36 -3.50
N GLU A 396 -18.82 14.13 -3.93
CA GLU A 396 -18.00 13.31 -4.82
C GLU A 396 -17.75 14.00 -6.18
N THR A 397 -16.49 13.96 -6.66
CA THR A 397 -16.04 14.29 -8.02
C THR A 397 -15.18 13.14 -8.51
N ALA A 398 -15.80 12.09 -9.04
CA ALA A 398 -15.13 10.83 -9.32
C ALA A 398 -15.71 10.08 -10.52
N LEU A 399 -14.86 9.26 -11.14
CA LEU A 399 -15.25 8.19 -12.04
C LEU A 399 -15.38 6.90 -11.21
N ASN A 400 -16.59 6.34 -11.18
CA ASN A 400 -16.97 5.13 -10.48
C ASN A 400 -17.19 3.96 -11.44
N LEU A 401 -16.69 2.78 -11.06
CA LEU A 401 -17.12 1.51 -11.63
C LEU A 401 -18.18 0.88 -10.74
N LYS A 402 -19.35 0.63 -11.29
CA LYS A 402 -20.42 -0.11 -10.64
C LYS A 402 -20.54 -1.51 -11.21
N VAL A 403 -20.64 -2.52 -10.35
CA VAL A 403 -20.97 -3.91 -10.73
C VAL A 403 -22.12 -4.38 -9.86
N ASP A 404 -23.14 -4.97 -10.49
CA ASP A 404 -24.43 -5.37 -9.87
C ASP A 404 -25.12 -4.25 -9.05
N GLY A 405 -24.80 -2.99 -9.32
CA GLY A 405 -25.37 -1.79 -8.70
C GLY A 405 -24.51 -1.14 -7.61
N GLU A 406 -23.47 -1.81 -7.13
CA GLU A 406 -22.56 -1.32 -6.08
C GLU A 406 -21.31 -0.69 -6.69
N VAL A 407 -20.80 0.41 -6.12
CA VAL A 407 -19.52 1.02 -6.51
C VAL A 407 -18.38 0.14 -6.01
N ILE A 408 -17.63 -0.47 -6.92
CA ILE A 408 -16.55 -1.42 -6.64
C ILE A 408 -15.15 -0.85 -6.87
N ARG A 409 -15.06 0.27 -7.60
CA ARG A 409 -13.85 1.07 -7.82
C ARG A 409 -14.26 2.53 -7.96
N THR A 410 -13.42 3.42 -7.45
CA THR A 410 -13.52 4.88 -7.63
C THR A 410 -12.16 5.38 -8.11
N ALA A 411 -12.15 6.48 -8.85
CA ALA A 411 -10.97 7.19 -9.31
C ALA A 411 -11.30 8.66 -9.47
N THR A 412 -10.33 9.52 -9.21
CA THR A 412 -10.51 10.97 -9.20
C THR A 412 -9.41 11.65 -10.01
N GLY A 413 -9.54 12.96 -10.23
CA GLY A 413 -8.41 13.79 -10.61
C GLY A 413 -7.42 13.95 -9.45
N GLN A 414 -6.52 14.92 -9.54
CA GLN A 414 -5.51 15.24 -8.50
C GLN A 414 -5.54 16.73 -8.11
N ASN A 415 -6.73 17.35 -8.11
CA ASN A 415 -6.92 18.80 -7.99
C ASN A 415 -6.11 19.59 -9.04
N ALA A 416 -6.02 19.04 -10.25
CA ALA A 416 -5.19 19.54 -11.34
C ALA A 416 -5.86 19.29 -12.70
N GLY A 417 -5.76 20.27 -13.60
CA GLY A 417 -6.32 20.16 -14.96
C GLY A 417 -5.58 19.17 -15.88
N THR A 418 -4.41 18.69 -15.50
CA THR A 418 -3.64 17.69 -16.26
C THR A 418 -4.31 16.33 -16.18
N LEU A 419 -4.43 15.65 -17.32
CA LEU A 419 -4.90 14.26 -17.37
C LEU A 419 -3.73 13.31 -17.13
N ALA A 420 -3.87 12.42 -16.15
CA ALA A 420 -2.98 11.28 -15.96
C ALA A 420 -3.69 9.97 -16.36
N TRP A 421 -2.96 8.98 -16.87
CA TRP A 421 -3.51 7.63 -16.96
C TRP A 421 -3.76 7.04 -15.57
N GLN A 422 -4.91 6.43 -15.40
CA GLN A 422 -5.22 5.51 -14.32
C GLN A 422 -5.79 4.21 -14.89
N GLY A 423 -5.80 3.15 -14.08
CA GLY A 423 -6.49 1.93 -14.45
C GLY A 423 -6.84 1.05 -13.27
N TRP A 424 -7.95 0.33 -13.39
CA TRP A 424 -8.41 -0.63 -12.40
C TRP A 424 -8.18 -2.05 -12.89
N ASP A 425 -7.66 -2.92 -12.02
CA ASP A 425 -7.80 -4.36 -12.19
C ASP A 425 -9.26 -4.75 -11.93
N VAL A 426 -9.88 -5.28 -12.99
CA VAL A 426 -11.26 -5.75 -13.05
C VAL A 426 -11.36 -7.21 -13.51
N SER A 427 -10.24 -7.93 -13.55
CA SER A 427 -10.18 -9.36 -13.97
C SER A 427 -11.20 -10.24 -13.25
N ASN A 428 -11.49 -9.90 -12.00
CA ASN A 428 -12.42 -10.58 -11.09
C ASN A 428 -13.90 -10.34 -11.41
N PHE A 429 -14.18 -9.41 -12.32
CA PHE A 429 -15.52 -9.09 -12.80
C PHE A 429 -15.75 -9.54 -14.25
N ILE A 430 -14.78 -10.22 -14.88
CA ILE A 430 -14.93 -10.75 -16.25
C ILE A 430 -16.21 -11.60 -16.36
N GLY A 431 -17.04 -11.28 -17.36
CA GLY A 431 -18.36 -11.87 -17.59
C GLY A 431 -19.52 -11.23 -16.80
N ARG A 432 -19.26 -10.31 -15.87
CA ARG A 432 -20.30 -9.55 -15.14
C ARG A 432 -20.66 -8.26 -15.87
N SER A 433 -21.86 -7.75 -15.57
CA SER A 433 -22.33 -6.46 -16.07
C SER A 433 -21.77 -5.33 -15.21
N ALA A 434 -21.22 -4.31 -15.87
CA ALA A 434 -20.70 -3.11 -15.24
C ALA A 434 -21.31 -1.84 -15.85
N VAL A 435 -21.23 -0.74 -15.11
CA VAL A 435 -21.61 0.62 -15.52
C VAL A 435 -20.51 1.57 -15.03
N LEU A 436 -20.13 2.55 -15.86
CA LEU A 436 -19.31 3.67 -15.43
C LEU A 436 -20.21 4.86 -15.06
N GLU A 437 -19.88 5.55 -13.99
CA GLU A 437 -20.56 6.78 -13.58
C GLU A 437 -19.53 7.84 -13.27
N ILE A 438 -19.61 8.97 -13.98
CA ILE A 438 -18.95 10.20 -13.59
C ILE A 438 -19.92 10.92 -12.66
N ALA A 439 -19.61 10.93 -11.37
CA ALA A 439 -20.34 11.64 -10.35
C ALA A 439 -19.62 12.96 -10.08
N ASP A 440 -20.40 14.05 -10.03
CA ASP A 440 -19.92 15.36 -9.63
C ASP A 440 -21.01 16.07 -8.84
N PHE A 441 -20.79 16.20 -7.54
CA PHE A 441 -21.67 16.84 -6.57
C PHE A 441 -20.96 17.96 -5.79
N ASN A 442 -19.72 18.31 -6.15
CA ASN A 442 -18.96 19.33 -5.42
C ASN A 442 -19.22 20.73 -5.99
N SER A 443 -19.94 21.58 -5.25
CA SER A 443 -20.29 22.93 -5.70
C SER A 443 -19.12 23.96 -5.76
N GLY A 444 -17.87 23.50 -5.88
CA GLY A 444 -16.66 24.34 -5.93
C GLY A 444 -16.25 24.98 -4.60
N THR A 445 -16.89 24.60 -3.50
CA THR A 445 -16.62 25.17 -2.17
C THR A 445 -15.37 24.63 -1.50
N GLU A 446 -14.85 23.48 -1.96
CA GLU A 446 -13.72 22.77 -1.34
C GLU A 446 -12.45 22.79 -2.22
N GLY A 447 -12.50 23.34 -3.43
CA GLY A 447 -11.36 23.42 -4.34
C GLY A 447 -11.76 23.26 -5.81
N TRP A 448 -11.08 22.37 -6.53
CA TRP A 448 -11.44 21.98 -7.89
C TRP A 448 -12.75 21.17 -7.90
N GLY A 449 -13.88 21.83 -8.12
CA GLY A 449 -15.22 21.21 -8.08
C GLY A 449 -15.69 20.66 -9.43
N HIS A 450 -14.79 20.05 -10.21
CA HIS A 450 -15.15 19.39 -11.47
C HIS A 450 -14.15 18.31 -11.86
N LEU A 451 -14.59 17.31 -12.61
CA LEU A 451 -13.79 16.20 -13.12
C LEU A 451 -13.58 16.33 -14.64
N ILE A 452 -12.38 15.98 -15.11
CA ILE A 452 -12.06 15.89 -16.53
C ILE A 452 -11.69 14.44 -16.85
N VAL A 453 -12.48 13.79 -17.70
CA VAL A 453 -12.29 12.39 -18.10
C VAL A 453 -11.98 12.34 -19.59
N GLY A 454 -10.81 11.80 -19.92
CA GLY A 454 -10.41 11.49 -21.28
C GLY A 454 -10.90 10.10 -21.72
N GLU A 455 -10.24 9.55 -22.73
CA GLU A 455 -10.49 8.23 -23.31
C GLU A 455 -10.59 7.12 -22.22
N ILE A 456 -11.45 6.11 -22.44
CA ILE A 456 -11.68 4.95 -21.57
C ILE A 456 -11.64 3.65 -22.39
N PHE A 457 -10.89 2.65 -21.94
CA PHE A 457 -10.66 1.39 -22.65
C PHE A 457 -10.73 0.16 -21.74
N SER A 458 -11.19 -0.98 -22.26
CA SER A 458 -10.90 -2.30 -21.67
C SER A 458 -9.63 -2.90 -22.27
N SER A 459 -8.82 -3.59 -21.49
CA SER A 459 -7.58 -4.23 -21.96
C SER A 459 -7.10 -5.36 -21.04
N ASN A 460 -6.11 -6.14 -21.49
CA ASN A 460 -5.48 -7.16 -20.64
C ASN A 460 -4.15 -6.71 -20.00
N SER A 461 -3.90 -5.39 -19.93
CA SER A 461 -2.79 -4.80 -19.17
C SER A 461 -3.04 -3.32 -18.84
N LEU A 462 -2.59 -2.85 -17.67
CA LEU A 462 -2.69 -1.43 -17.29
C LEU A 462 -2.05 -0.48 -18.32
N ALA A 463 -2.64 0.70 -18.47
CA ALA A 463 -2.07 1.84 -19.18
C ALA A 463 -0.84 2.40 -18.44
N GLN A 464 0.07 3.00 -19.19
CA GLN A 464 1.49 2.81 -18.89
C GLN A 464 2.06 3.78 -17.83
N GLU A 465 1.47 4.96 -17.60
CA GLU A 465 1.98 5.95 -16.61
C GLU A 465 1.78 5.53 -15.14
N GLN A 466 0.99 4.48 -14.85
CA GLN A 466 0.85 3.88 -13.51
C GLN A 466 1.49 2.49 -13.38
N ARG A 467 2.05 1.93 -14.46
CA ARG A 467 2.69 0.62 -14.40
C ARG A 467 4.08 0.80 -13.79
N ALA A 468 4.21 0.47 -12.51
CA ALA A 468 5.47 0.50 -11.76
C ALA A 468 5.63 -0.77 -10.90
N ASN A 469 6.83 -0.96 -10.36
CA ASN A 469 7.04 -1.92 -9.27
C ASN A 469 7.03 -1.12 -7.98
N TRP A 470 5.98 -1.27 -7.19
CA TRP A 470 5.80 -0.53 -5.95
C TRP A 470 6.54 -1.22 -4.81
N VAL A 471 7.25 -0.46 -3.98
CA VAL A 471 7.88 -0.97 -2.76
C VAL A 471 6.80 -1.25 -1.71
N ASP A 472 5.77 -0.41 -1.62
CA ASP A 472 4.63 -0.56 -0.75
C ASP A 472 3.37 -0.21 -1.54
N LEU A 473 2.26 -0.91 -1.30
CA LEU A 473 0.97 -0.71 -1.97
C LEU A 473 -0.05 -0.01 -1.07
N GLY A 474 0.34 0.40 0.15
CA GLY A 474 -0.41 1.31 0.99
C GLY A 474 -0.10 2.79 0.69
N PRO A 475 -0.85 3.73 1.30
CA PRO A 475 -0.63 5.16 1.09
C PRO A 475 0.49 5.75 1.97
N ASP A 476 0.92 5.10 3.05
CA ASP A 476 1.82 5.69 4.06
C ASP A 476 3.22 5.08 4.06
N TYR A 477 3.88 4.99 2.91
CA TYR A 477 5.30 4.60 2.83
C TYR A 477 6.04 5.41 1.76
N TYR A 478 6.58 6.55 2.19
CA TYR A 478 7.23 7.51 1.31
C TYR A 478 8.68 7.82 1.71
N ALA A 479 9.41 8.53 0.84
CA ALA A 479 10.77 9.01 1.07
C ALA A 479 11.72 7.91 1.57
N ALA A 480 11.52 6.67 1.14
CA ALA A 480 12.25 5.55 1.69
C ALA A 480 13.76 5.69 1.42
N ALA A 481 14.55 5.54 2.48
CA ALA A 481 16.01 5.57 2.42
C ALA A 481 16.57 4.24 2.92
N THR A 482 17.82 3.93 2.58
CA THR A 482 18.49 2.70 3.03
C THR A 482 19.79 2.99 3.76
N TYR A 483 20.14 2.14 4.72
CA TYR A 483 21.34 2.29 5.54
C TYR A 483 22.63 2.08 4.75
N ASN A 484 23.53 3.05 4.84
CA ASN A 484 24.96 2.88 4.59
C ASN A 484 25.67 2.26 5.81
N GLY A 485 26.90 1.77 5.62
CA GLY A 485 27.74 1.20 6.70
C GLY A 485 27.37 -0.22 7.14
N LEU A 486 26.25 -0.76 6.67
CA LEU A 486 25.95 -2.19 6.70
C LEU A 486 26.75 -2.96 5.63
N PRO A 487 26.93 -4.29 5.77
CA PRO A 487 27.51 -5.13 4.72
C PRO A 487 26.79 -4.94 3.37
N ASP A 488 27.53 -4.98 2.25
CA ASP A 488 27.04 -4.57 0.91
C ASP A 488 25.65 -5.11 0.53
N HIS A 489 25.37 -6.37 0.87
CA HIS A 489 24.13 -7.09 0.53
C HIS A 489 23.10 -7.15 1.67
N GLU A 490 23.40 -6.56 2.82
CA GLU A 490 22.47 -6.37 3.92
C GLU A 490 21.85 -4.98 3.81
N ARG A 491 20.68 -4.93 3.18
CA ARG A 491 19.97 -3.68 2.94
C ARG A 491 18.80 -3.53 3.91
N VAL A 492 18.91 -2.58 4.83
CA VAL A 492 17.83 -2.17 5.72
C VAL A 492 17.32 -0.81 5.28
N ALA A 493 16.00 -0.65 5.22
CA ALA A 493 15.32 0.56 4.83
C ALA A 493 14.40 1.08 5.93
N ILE A 494 14.16 2.39 5.93
CA ILE A 494 13.11 3.08 6.68
C ILE A 494 12.42 4.02 5.70
N GLY A 495 11.09 4.13 5.77
CA GLY A 495 10.30 5.14 5.08
C GLY A 495 9.61 6.10 6.05
N TRP A 496 9.24 7.27 5.55
CA TRP A 496 8.30 8.15 6.22
C TRP A 496 6.90 7.51 6.18
N ALA A 497 6.35 7.21 7.35
CA ALA A 497 5.04 6.58 7.49
C ALA A 497 3.93 7.64 7.54
N ASN A 498 3.75 8.34 6.42
CA ASN A 498 2.74 9.38 6.20
C ASN A 498 2.60 9.61 4.68
N ASN A 499 1.72 10.52 4.27
CA ASN A 499 1.53 10.88 2.86
C ASN A 499 1.43 12.41 2.68
N TRP A 500 2.02 12.96 1.63
CA TRP A 500 1.93 14.41 1.34
C TRP A 500 0.50 14.92 1.11
N ALA A 501 -0.45 14.05 0.73
CA ALA A 501 -1.85 14.42 0.47
C ALA A 501 -2.66 14.84 1.71
N TYR A 502 -2.31 14.34 2.90
CA TYR A 502 -3.03 14.60 4.15
C TYR A 502 -2.11 14.74 5.37
N GLY A 503 -0.80 14.59 5.20
CA GLY A 503 0.15 14.43 6.30
C GLY A 503 0.29 15.64 7.20
N VAL A 504 -0.11 16.83 6.72
CA VAL A 504 -0.20 18.09 7.49
C VAL A 504 -1.41 18.12 8.43
N ASP A 505 -2.49 17.40 8.08
CA ASP A 505 -3.78 17.47 8.76
C ASP A 505 -3.94 16.42 9.85
N ILE A 506 -3.08 15.40 9.89
CA ILE A 506 -3.21 14.26 10.81
C ILE A 506 -3.35 14.72 12.28
N PRO A 507 -4.22 14.07 13.08
CA PRO A 507 -4.67 14.57 14.39
C PRO A 507 -3.66 14.34 15.55
N THR A 508 -2.37 14.33 15.26
CA THR A 508 -1.29 14.12 16.24
C THR A 508 -0.83 15.42 16.91
N ARG A 509 -0.50 15.36 18.21
CA ARG A 509 0.08 16.45 19.01
C ARG A 509 0.86 15.86 20.21
N PRO A 510 2.03 16.40 20.61
CA PRO A 510 2.70 17.60 20.11
C PRO A 510 3.55 17.40 18.85
N TRP A 511 3.67 16.18 18.34
CA TRP A 511 4.44 15.84 17.13
C TRP A 511 3.55 15.65 15.90
N ARG A 512 4.18 15.50 14.74
CA ARG A 512 3.56 15.06 13.49
C ARG A 512 4.47 14.12 12.71
N SER A 513 3.84 13.08 12.15
CA SER A 513 4.44 11.94 11.45
C SER A 513 5.17 10.91 12.32
N SER A 514 5.41 9.74 11.73
CA SER A 514 6.36 8.73 12.22
C SER A 514 7.17 8.17 11.06
N MET A 515 8.18 7.36 11.38
CA MET A 515 8.79 6.42 10.44
C MET A 515 7.97 5.13 10.37
N SER A 516 8.18 4.33 9.32
CA SER A 516 7.73 2.93 9.26
C SER A 516 8.68 2.01 10.02
N ILE A 517 8.32 0.74 10.19
CA ILE A 517 9.23 -0.25 10.77
C ILE A 517 10.47 -0.41 9.90
N ALA A 518 11.63 -0.66 10.51
CA ALA A 518 12.84 -0.95 9.76
C ALA A 518 12.69 -2.27 8.97
N ARG A 519 12.83 -2.20 7.65
CA ARG A 519 12.60 -3.33 6.73
C ARG A 519 13.90 -3.88 6.18
N LYS A 520 14.07 -5.20 6.21
CA LYS A 520 15.08 -5.87 5.39
C LYS A 520 14.55 -5.97 3.97
N TYR A 521 15.32 -5.46 3.01
CA TYR A 521 15.07 -5.68 1.59
C TYR A 521 15.84 -6.92 1.10
N SER A 522 15.24 -7.67 0.20
CA SER A 522 15.88 -8.79 -0.51
C SER A 522 15.19 -8.97 -1.87
N LEU A 523 15.83 -9.68 -2.80
CA LEU A 523 15.19 -10.04 -4.08
C LEU A 523 14.79 -11.51 -4.08
N ALA A 524 13.67 -11.80 -4.72
CA ALA A 524 13.07 -13.12 -4.81
C ALA A 524 12.62 -13.41 -6.23
N ASN A 525 12.73 -14.66 -6.69
CA ASN A 525 11.99 -15.08 -7.88
C ASN A 525 10.55 -15.45 -7.49
N ILE A 526 9.60 -14.61 -7.90
CA ILE A 526 8.15 -14.78 -7.68
C ILE A 526 7.50 -14.83 -9.06
N ASP A 527 6.77 -15.91 -9.38
CA ASP A 527 6.12 -16.11 -10.68
C ASP A 527 7.03 -15.91 -11.92
N SER A 528 8.30 -16.33 -11.83
CA SER A 528 9.33 -16.13 -12.86
C SER A 528 9.84 -14.68 -13.02
N LYS A 529 9.45 -13.76 -12.13
CA LYS A 529 9.92 -12.37 -12.10
C LYS A 529 10.78 -12.11 -10.86
N VAL A 530 11.88 -11.38 -11.03
CA VAL A 530 12.68 -10.88 -9.91
C VAL A 530 11.94 -9.73 -9.21
N THR A 531 11.54 -9.97 -7.96
CA THR A 531 10.63 -9.12 -7.18
C THR A 531 11.28 -8.73 -5.86
N LEU A 532 11.11 -7.48 -5.42
CA LEU A 532 11.50 -7.03 -4.09
C LEU A 532 10.61 -7.68 -3.03
N VAL A 533 11.24 -8.28 -2.01
CA VAL A 533 10.55 -8.81 -0.83
C VAL A 533 11.07 -8.15 0.44
N GLN A 534 10.17 -7.92 1.39
CA GLN A 534 10.44 -7.16 2.61
C GLN A 534 10.07 -7.96 3.86
N THR A 535 10.89 -7.84 4.91
CA THR A 535 10.56 -8.38 6.24
C THR A 535 10.90 -7.37 7.33
N PRO A 536 10.13 -7.28 8.43
CA PRO A 536 10.53 -6.49 9.60
C PRO A 536 11.87 -7.00 10.14
N TYR A 537 12.89 -6.13 10.16
CA TYR A 537 14.29 -6.53 10.35
C TYR A 537 14.65 -6.86 11.81
N SER A 538 14.08 -6.11 12.75
CA SER A 538 14.36 -6.24 14.18
C SER A 538 13.05 -6.06 14.95
N MET A 539 12.42 -7.15 15.38
CA MET A 539 11.21 -7.11 16.23
C MET A 539 11.36 -7.97 17.51
N ALA A 540 12.28 -8.93 17.50
CA ALA A 540 12.57 -9.81 18.64
C ALA A 540 12.88 -9.08 19.98
N PRO A 541 13.51 -7.89 20.00
CA PRO A 541 13.71 -7.13 21.24
C PRO A 541 12.42 -6.55 21.86
N LEU A 542 11.28 -6.54 21.15
CA LEU A 542 9.99 -6.10 21.70
C LEU A 542 8.99 -7.27 21.85
N GLU A 543 9.20 -8.36 21.09
CA GLU A 543 8.49 -9.64 21.21
C GLU A 543 8.94 -10.46 22.45
N HIS A 544 9.06 -9.82 23.62
CA HIS A 544 9.56 -10.44 24.86
C HIS A 544 8.61 -11.44 25.51
N SER A 545 7.36 -11.55 25.04
CA SER A 545 6.36 -12.48 25.56
C SER A 545 6.14 -13.67 24.61
N PRO A 546 5.79 -14.87 25.13
CA PRO A 546 5.16 -15.90 24.30
C PRO A 546 3.88 -15.35 23.68
N ALA A 547 3.40 -15.99 22.60
CA ALA A 547 2.12 -15.63 22.01
C ALA A 547 1.02 -15.60 23.07
N VAL A 548 0.32 -14.46 23.17
CA VAL A 548 -0.77 -14.27 24.13
C VAL A 548 -2.03 -14.98 23.66
N TYR A 549 -2.11 -15.26 22.35
CA TYR A 549 -3.13 -16.10 21.74
C TYR A 549 -2.55 -16.84 20.55
N THR A 550 -2.72 -18.16 20.52
CA THR A 550 -2.47 -19.00 19.34
C THR A 550 -3.61 -19.98 19.22
N GLN A 551 -4.29 -19.99 18.07
CA GLN A 551 -5.37 -20.92 17.80
C GLN A 551 -5.42 -21.25 16.31
N SER A 552 -5.77 -22.51 16.00
CA SER A 552 -5.99 -22.97 14.63
C SER A 552 -7.36 -23.65 14.51
N TRP A 553 -7.97 -23.57 13.33
CA TRP A 553 -9.27 -24.13 12.99
C TRP A 553 -9.21 -24.83 11.63
N ALA A 554 -9.69 -26.07 11.55
CA ALA A 554 -9.83 -26.75 10.25
C ALA A 554 -10.86 -26.03 9.38
N THR A 555 -11.97 -25.63 9.99
CA THR A 555 -13.04 -24.74 9.50
C THR A 555 -13.60 -23.99 10.72
N LEU A 556 -14.12 -22.77 10.55
CA LEU A 556 -14.89 -22.07 11.60
C LEU A 556 -16.38 -22.37 11.44
N ALA A 557 -17.10 -22.33 12.56
CA ALA A 557 -18.55 -22.48 12.61
C ALA A 557 -19.17 -21.13 13.00
N GLY A 558 -19.90 -20.50 12.06
CA GLY A 558 -20.41 -19.13 12.19
C GLY A 558 -19.63 -18.14 11.32
N SER A 559 -20.14 -16.90 11.18
CA SER A 559 -19.56 -15.87 10.30
C SER A 559 -18.51 -14.97 10.97
N LYS A 560 -18.56 -14.79 12.29
CA LYS A 560 -17.62 -13.95 13.06
C LYS A 560 -17.18 -14.65 14.34
N LEU A 561 -15.87 -14.62 14.60
CA LEU A 561 -15.24 -15.05 15.84
C LEU A 561 -14.60 -13.83 16.53
N ASN A 562 -15.03 -13.54 17.76
CA ASN A 562 -14.32 -12.58 18.60
C ASN A 562 -13.02 -13.24 19.10
N ILE A 563 -11.89 -12.59 18.87
CA ILE A 563 -10.59 -13.05 19.35
C ILE A 563 -10.40 -12.44 20.76
N PRO A 564 -10.09 -13.23 21.80
CA PRO A 564 -10.00 -12.75 23.18
C PRO A 564 -8.68 -12.01 23.45
N VAL A 565 -8.27 -11.13 22.53
CA VAL A 565 -7.11 -10.24 22.66
C VAL A 565 -7.58 -8.82 22.38
N THR A 566 -7.22 -7.90 23.26
CA THR A 566 -7.45 -6.47 23.12
C THR A 566 -6.13 -5.73 23.20
N GLY A 567 -5.85 -4.81 22.28
CA GLY A 567 -4.66 -3.97 22.40
C GLY A 567 -4.46 -2.98 21.27
N LYS A 568 -3.60 -2.00 21.54
CA LYS A 568 -3.16 -1.00 20.55
C LYS A 568 -1.87 -1.39 19.80
N SER A 569 -1.00 -2.19 20.44
CA SER A 569 0.31 -2.60 19.88
C SER A 569 0.39 -4.14 19.80
N LEU A 570 0.36 -4.69 18.59
CA LEU A 570 0.23 -6.12 18.29
C LEU A 570 1.16 -6.55 17.14
N ASP A 571 1.68 -7.77 17.23
CA ASP A 571 2.29 -8.51 16.13
C ASP A 571 1.45 -9.77 15.89
N VAL A 572 0.91 -9.91 14.68
CA VAL A 572 -0.05 -10.96 14.33
C VAL A 572 0.43 -11.74 13.12
N ILE A 573 0.51 -13.06 13.26
CA ILE A 573 0.67 -13.98 12.14
C ILE A 573 -0.67 -14.65 11.86
N LEU A 574 -1.21 -14.43 10.66
CA LEU A 574 -2.44 -15.06 10.16
C LEU A 574 -2.09 -15.93 8.94
N THR A 575 -2.33 -17.23 9.03
CA THR A 575 -2.08 -18.20 7.96
C THR A 575 -3.39 -18.93 7.64
N PHE A 576 -3.66 -19.19 6.37
CA PHE A 576 -4.85 -19.92 5.92
C PHE A 576 -4.62 -20.60 4.58
N GLN A 577 -5.39 -21.65 4.31
CA GLN A 577 -5.44 -22.32 3.02
C GLN A 577 -6.66 -21.84 2.21
N VAL A 578 -6.41 -21.36 1.00
CA VAL A 578 -7.44 -21.10 -0.01
C VAL A 578 -7.77 -22.42 -0.70
N VAL A 579 -9.02 -22.87 -0.58
CA VAL A 579 -9.50 -24.07 -1.27
C VAL A 579 -10.13 -23.64 -2.58
N SER A 580 -9.55 -24.06 -3.71
CA SER A 580 -10.10 -23.71 -5.02
C SER A 580 -11.52 -24.27 -5.15
N GLN A 581 -12.49 -23.39 -5.45
CA GLN A 581 -13.77 -23.87 -5.91
C GLN A 581 -13.55 -24.62 -7.24
N HIS A 582 -14.20 -25.78 -7.38
CA HIS A 582 -14.39 -26.36 -8.72
C HIS A 582 -15.05 -25.31 -9.62
N PRO A 583 -14.72 -25.29 -10.94
CA PRO A 583 -15.26 -24.27 -11.84
C PRO A 583 -16.78 -24.27 -11.74
N ILE A 584 -17.35 -23.08 -11.58
CA ILE A 584 -18.78 -22.84 -11.48
C ILE A 584 -19.46 -23.58 -12.64
N THR A 585 -20.09 -24.72 -12.36
CA THR A 585 -20.92 -25.39 -13.36
C THR A 585 -22.04 -24.43 -13.69
N SER A 586 -22.04 -23.98 -14.95
CA SER A 586 -23.00 -23.00 -15.44
C SER A 586 -24.41 -23.39 -15.02
N VAL A 587 -25.07 -22.49 -14.29
CA VAL A 587 -26.51 -22.60 -14.05
C VAL A 587 -27.16 -22.41 -15.42
N ILE A 588 -27.42 -23.52 -16.11
CA ILE A 588 -28.24 -23.53 -17.30
C ILE A 588 -29.62 -23.07 -16.84
N SER A 589 -29.92 -21.79 -17.10
CA SER A 589 -31.24 -21.23 -16.96
C SER A 589 -32.18 -21.98 -17.91
N SER A 590 -32.91 -22.95 -17.37
CA SER A 590 -33.95 -23.65 -18.11
C SER A 590 -35.09 -22.67 -18.38
N THR A 591 -34.97 -21.92 -19.46
CA THR A 591 -36.04 -21.08 -19.99
C THR A 591 -37.22 -21.97 -20.33
N THR A 592 -38.27 -21.89 -19.52
CA THR A 592 -39.54 -22.58 -19.78
C THR A 592 -40.25 -21.92 -20.97
N ALA A 593 -39.85 -22.32 -22.18
CA ALA A 593 -40.57 -21.98 -23.40
C ALA A 593 -41.97 -22.59 -23.34
N ALA A 594 -42.99 -21.73 -23.32
CA ALA A 594 -44.37 -22.16 -23.21
C ALA A 594 -44.87 -22.85 -24.49
N THR A 595 -45.05 -24.17 -24.43
CA THR A 595 -45.81 -24.93 -25.43
C THR A 595 -47.12 -25.43 -24.84
N LYS A 596 -48.24 -24.89 -25.34
CA LYS A 596 -49.59 -25.43 -25.07
C LYS A 596 -49.70 -26.83 -25.66
N THR A 597 -50.18 -27.81 -24.88
CA THR A 597 -51.45 -28.50 -25.19
C THR A 597 -51.88 -29.51 -24.11
N SER A 598 -53.19 -29.51 -23.85
CA SER A 598 -54.03 -30.64 -23.42
C SER A 598 -53.63 -31.45 -22.18
N ALA A 599 -54.32 -31.17 -21.08
CA ALA A 599 -54.39 -32.07 -19.92
C ALA A 599 -55.16 -33.35 -20.26
N THR A 600 -54.68 -34.49 -19.74
CA THR A 600 -55.48 -35.71 -19.55
C THR A 600 -55.20 -36.25 -18.14
N THR A 601 -56.22 -36.23 -17.29
CA THR A 601 -56.21 -36.75 -15.91
C THR A 601 -56.21 -38.28 -15.89
N LEU A 602 -55.93 -38.88 -14.71
CA LEU A 602 -55.96 -40.33 -14.30
C LEU A 602 -54.53 -40.87 -14.05
N THR A 603 -54.20 -41.58 -12.95
CA THR A 603 -54.90 -41.89 -11.68
C THR A 603 -53.88 -42.32 -10.62
N THR A 604 -54.24 -42.27 -9.34
CA THR A 604 -53.47 -42.82 -8.21
C THR A 604 -53.45 -44.35 -8.17
N VAL A 605 -52.35 -44.96 -7.72
CA VAL A 605 -52.24 -46.38 -7.30
C VAL A 605 -51.38 -46.45 -6.01
N PRO A 606 -51.67 -47.36 -5.04
CA PRO A 606 -51.32 -47.16 -3.61
C PRO A 606 -49.96 -47.76 -3.15
N PRO A 607 -49.56 -47.57 -1.86
CA PRO A 607 -48.23 -47.93 -1.38
C PRO A 607 -48.06 -49.41 -1.00
N GLY A 608 -46.84 -49.96 -1.18
CA GLY A 608 -46.48 -51.26 -0.62
C GLY A 608 -45.10 -51.82 -1.00
N TYR A 609 -44.28 -52.09 0.03
CA TYR A 609 -43.11 -53.00 0.02
C TYR A 609 -41.82 -52.53 -0.70
N PRO A 610 -40.63 -53.03 -0.31
CA PRO A 610 -39.57 -52.13 0.15
C PRO A 610 -38.32 -52.13 -0.72
N CYS A 611 -37.60 -51.00 -0.69
CA CYS A 611 -36.27 -50.90 -1.25
C CYS A 611 -35.25 -51.55 -0.29
N ASN A 612 -34.51 -52.55 -0.77
CA ASN A 612 -33.33 -53.09 -0.07
C ASN A 612 -32.13 -53.11 -1.04
N ARG A 613 -30.92 -53.17 -0.49
CA ARG A 613 -29.65 -53.21 -1.23
C ARG A 613 -29.68 -54.26 -2.36
N ASP A 614 -28.98 -53.90 -3.43
CA ASP A 614 -28.76 -54.66 -4.68
C ASP A 614 -29.80 -54.48 -5.78
N ASN A 615 -29.90 -53.25 -6.35
CA ASN A 615 -30.23 -53.03 -7.77
C ASN A 615 -29.91 -51.62 -8.36
N CYS A 616 -28.89 -50.91 -7.87
CA CYS A 616 -28.43 -49.63 -8.47
C CYS A 616 -27.51 -49.79 -9.70
N LEU A 617 -27.54 -50.93 -10.41
CA LEU A 617 -26.68 -51.14 -11.58
C LEU A 617 -27.35 -52.02 -12.66
N ARG A 618 -28.43 -51.52 -13.27
CA ARG A 618 -29.03 -52.06 -14.52
C ARG A 618 -30.07 -51.12 -15.16
N ALA A 619 -29.68 -49.88 -15.47
CA ALA A 619 -30.52 -48.94 -16.22
C ALA A 619 -29.72 -47.97 -17.13
N PHE A 620 -28.64 -48.45 -17.74
CA PHE A 620 -27.99 -47.78 -18.87
C PHE A 620 -27.81 -48.78 -20.02
N ILE A 621 -28.16 -48.35 -21.24
CA ILE A 621 -28.04 -49.05 -22.54
C ILE A 621 -29.10 -50.14 -22.84
N ARG A 622 -30.22 -49.66 -23.41
CA ARG A 622 -31.13 -50.21 -24.47
C ARG A 622 -32.32 -49.23 -24.48
N GLU A 623 -32.70 -48.52 -25.54
CA GLU A 623 -32.44 -48.54 -27.00
C GLU A 623 -32.27 -47.05 -27.42
N GLY A 624 -31.50 -46.60 -28.41
CA GLY A 624 -31.01 -47.20 -29.64
C GLY A 624 -31.36 -46.29 -30.83
N LYS A 625 -30.47 -45.38 -31.26
CA LYS A 625 -30.45 -44.73 -32.60
C LYS A 625 -29.15 -43.92 -32.85
N TYR A 626 -28.43 -44.31 -33.89
CA TYR A 626 -27.32 -43.61 -34.58
C TYR A 626 -27.88 -42.86 -35.82
N PRO A 627 -27.20 -41.85 -36.44
CA PRO A 627 -25.92 -41.96 -37.20
C PRO A 627 -24.94 -40.77 -37.02
N ASP A 628 -23.71 -40.71 -37.54
CA ASP A 628 -22.74 -41.71 -38.04
C ASP A 628 -21.30 -41.11 -38.07
N ASN A 629 -20.28 -41.96 -38.32
CA ASN A 629 -18.85 -41.66 -38.61
C ASN A 629 -18.00 -41.15 -37.42
N ALA A 630 -17.15 -41.94 -36.75
CA ALA A 630 -16.01 -42.78 -37.19
C ALA A 630 -14.84 -41.95 -37.76
N PHE A 631 -13.64 -41.95 -37.16
CA PHE A 631 -12.75 -43.12 -37.14
C PHE A 631 -11.65 -43.04 -36.05
N CYS A 632 -11.36 -44.16 -35.40
CA CYS A 632 -10.06 -44.42 -34.75
C CYS A 632 -9.48 -45.75 -35.26
N LYS A 633 -8.27 -45.68 -35.80
CA LYS A 633 -7.33 -46.78 -36.10
C LYS A 633 -6.05 -46.43 -35.31
N THR A 634 -5.25 -47.33 -34.75
CA THR A 634 -5.16 -48.80 -34.90
C THR A 634 -4.45 -49.43 -33.67
N PHE A 635 -4.62 -50.73 -33.44
CA PHE A 635 -3.83 -51.55 -32.50
C PHE A 635 -2.61 -52.18 -33.19
N THR A 636 -1.48 -52.33 -32.46
CA THR A 636 -0.35 -53.30 -32.59
C THR A 636 0.74 -52.97 -31.53
N THR A 637 1.64 -53.85 -31.03
CA THR A 637 1.67 -55.31 -30.75
C THR A 637 2.72 -55.60 -29.64
N ALA A 638 2.73 -56.80 -29.05
CA ALA A 638 3.76 -57.29 -28.08
C ALA A 638 4.96 -57.97 -28.82
N PRO A 639 6.04 -58.54 -28.19
CA PRO A 639 6.30 -58.77 -26.74
C PRO A 639 7.78 -58.63 -26.23
N THR A 640 8.03 -59.15 -25.01
CA THR A 640 9.28 -59.73 -24.40
C THR A 640 10.34 -58.91 -23.62
N THR A 641 10.51 -59.31 -22.33
CA THR A 641 11.74 -59.39 -21.46
C THR A 641 12.46 -58.08 -21.07
N THR A 642 12.92 -57.84 -19.81
CA THR A 642 13.66 -58.74 -18.89
C THR A 642 13.66 -58.30 -17.40
N VAL A 643 13.33 -59.22 -16.46
CA VAL A 643 13.80 -59.42 -15.04
C VAL A 643 13.66 -58.35 -13.91
N PHE A 644 12.77 -58.67 -12.94
CA PHE A 644 12.81 -58.72 -11.43
C PHE A 644 13.94 -58.06 -10.56
N PRO A 645 13.82 -57.99 -9.20
CA PRO A 645 12.66 -58.22 -8.27
C PRO A 645 12.36 -57.00 -7.34
N SER A 646 11.13 -56.66 -6.93
CA SER A 646 10.17 -57.31 -6.01
C SER A 646 10.63 -57.55 -4.55
N TYR A 647 10.05 -56.82 -3.59
CA TYR A 647 9.37 -57.41 -2.41
C TYR A 647 8.35 -56.43 -1.81
N ALA A 648 7.10 -56.88 -1.66
CA ALA A 648 6.04 -56.18 -0.97
C ALA A 648 5.04 -57.20 -0.40
N THR A 649 4.68 -57.09 0.89
CA THR A 649 3.53 -57.75 1.54
C THR A 649 3.45 -57.28 3.01
N ALA A 650 2.29 -57.11 3.65
CA ALA A 650 0.94 -56.79 3.18
C ALA A 650 0.05 -56.45 4.39
N CYS A 651 -0.92 -55.55 4.23
CA CYS A 651 -2.09 -55.48 5.12
C CYS A 651 -3.20 -56.39 4.57
N GLY A 652 -3.94 -57.07 5.45
CA GLY A 652 -5.04 -57.93 5.01
C GLY A 652 -6.02 -58.35 6.10
N LYS A 653 -7.31 -58.21 5.76
CA LYS A 653 -8.53 -58.78 6.36
C LYS A 653 -9.14 -58.12 7.61
N ALA A 654 -10.47 -58.03 7.55
CA ALA A 654 -11.40 -57.58 8.58
C ALA A 654 -12.26 -58.78 9.07
N PRO A 655 -13.47 -58.61 9.65
CA PRO A 655 -13.69 -58.37 11.08
C PRO A 655 -14.57 -59.46 11.75
N THR A 656 -14.79 -59.37 13.07
CA THR A 656 -15.82 -60.18 13.76
C THR A 656 -16.57 -59.39 14.86
N GLN A 657 -17.90 -59.54 14.88
CA GLN A 657 -18.88 -59.57 16.00
C GLN A 657 -18.75 -58.63 17.24
N ALA A 658 -19.80 -58.26 17.99
CA ALA A 658 -21.27 -58.21 17.85
C ALA A 658 -21.89 -57.61 19.15
N SER A 659 -23.20 -57.31 19.14
CA SER A 659 -24.04 -56.99 20.33
C SER A 659 -23.87 -55.56 20.90
N ARG A 660 -24.86 -54.87 21.52
CA ARG A 660 -26.16 -55.24 22.14
C ARG A 660 -27.09 -54.01 22.26
N MET A 661 -28.42 -54.22 22.15
CA MET A 661 -29.54 -53.53 22.89
C MET A 661 -29.70 -51.97 22.80
N SER A 662 -30.85 -51.35 23.10
CA SER A 662 -32.27 -51.63 22.79
C SER A 662 -33.16 -50.43 23.20
N SER A 663 -34.09 -50.04 22.32
CA SER A 663 -35.29 -49.18 22.51
C SER A 663 -35.83 -48.85 23.92
N ALA A 664 -36.33 -47.61 24.10
CA ALA A 664 -37.61 -47.30 24.76
C ALA A 664 -38.14 -45.88 24.41
N CYS A 665 -39.46 -45.72 24.24
CA CYS A 665 -40.15 -44.43 24.00
C CYS A 665 -41.08 -44.08 25.17
N SER A 666 -41.23 -42.78 25.48
CA SER A 666 -42.42 -42.11 26.07
C SER A 666 -42.04 -40.69 26.59
N CYS A 667 -42.91 -39.70 26.80
CA CYS A 667 -44.11 -39.22 26.11
C CYS A 667 -44.52 -37.86 26.74
N LEU A 668 -44.99 -36.90 25.94
CA LEU A 668 -45.92 -35.80 26.29
C LEU A 668 -45.59 -34.83 27.46
N TYR A 669 -45.44 -33.54 27.14
CA TYR A 669 -46.32 -32.51 27.73
C TYR A 669 -46.49 -31.31 26.79
N GLN A 670 -47.71 -30.78 26.67
CA GLN A 670 -48.04 -29.52 25.98
C GLN A 670 -48.30 -28.43 27.02
N SER A 671 -47.90 -27.19 26.73
CA SER A 671 -48.65 -26.01 27.19
C SER A 671 -48.41 -24.82 26.26
N THR A 672 -49.43 -24.49 25.48
CA THR A 672 -49.57 -23.23 24.74
C THR A 672 -49.92 -22.07 25.70
N VAL A 673 -49.37 -20.88 25.46
CA VAL A 673 -49.92 -19.61 25.98
C VAL A 673 -49.96 -18.60 24.83
N GLU A 674 -51.14 -18.07 24.54
CA GLU A 674 -51.36 -17.03 23.53
C GLU A 674 -50.97 -15.62 24.03
N PRO A 675 -50.66 -14.68 23.13
CA PRO A 675 -50.26 -13.32 23.49
C PRO A 675 -51.46 -12.44 23.88
N LYS A 676 -51.22 -11.45 24.76
CA LYS A 676 -52.13 -10.31 24.92
C LYS A 676 -51.45 -8.99 24.56
N SER A 677 -52.08 -8.35 23.59
CA SER A 677 -51.89 -6.99 23.07
C SER A 677 -51.36 -5.92 24.04
N GLY A 678 -50.39 -5.15 23.56
CA GLY A 678 -50.69 -3.77 23.18
C GLY A 678 -50.00 -2.64 23.96
N THR A 679 -48.94 -2.09 23.35
CA THR A 679 -48.72 -0.63 23.30
C THR A 679 -48.11 -0.29 21.93
N SER A 680 -48.66 0.71 21.24
CA SER A 680 -48.10 1.21 19.98
C SER A 680 -47.12 2.35 20.27
N ILE A 681 -45.90 2.26 19.74
CA ILE A 681 -45.00 3.42 19.59
C ILE A 681 -44.55 3.43 18.14
N ILE A 682 -44.84 4.53 17.46
CA ILE A 682 -44.40 4.78 16.09
C ILE A 682 -42.92 5.17 16.15
N GLY A 683 -42.05 4.31 15.63
CA GLY A 683 -40.62 4.55 15.49
C GLY A 683 -40.16 4.11 14.10
N SER A 684 -39.39 4.96 13.44
CA SER A 684 -38.83 4.69 12.11
C SER A 684 -37.97 3.43 12.12
N SER A 685 -38.18 2.55 11.14
CA SER A 685 -37.38 1.34 10.96
C SER A 685 -35.98 1.66 10.45
N GLN A 686 -35.05 1.84 11.39
CA GLN A 686 -33.63 1.56 11.13
C GLN A 686 -33.46 0.06 10.85
N PRO A 687 -32.68 -0.36 9.84
CA PRO A 687 -32.32 -1.76 9.68
C PRO A 687 -31.37 -2.17 10.81
N THR A 688 -31.85 -2.99 11.73
CA THR A 688 -31.02 -3.64 12.75
C THR A 688 -29.96 -4.51 12.09
N ALA A 689 -28.71 -4.43 12.57
CA ALA A 689 -27.59 -5.24 12.11
C ALA A 689 -27.95 -6.73 12.03
N GLY A 690 -28.13 -7.22 10.80
CA GLY A 690 -28.48 -8.61 10.52
C GLY A 690 -27.24 -9.47 10.51
N SER A 691 -27.29 -10.60 11.24
CA SER A 691 -26.32 -11.68 11.11
C SER A 691 -26.38 -12.29 9.69
N SER A 692 -25.64 -11.72 8.74
CA SER A 692 -25.34 -12.38 7.48
C SER A 692 -24.34 -13.52 7.73
N THR A 693 -24.72 -14.73 7.33
CA THR A 693 -23.74 -15.75 6.97
C THR A 693 -23.03 -15.30 5.71
N LEU A 694 -21.69 -15.25 5.75
CA LEU A 694 -20.80 -14.84 4.65
C LEU A 694 -20.77 -15.82 3.46
N GLN A 695 -21.85 -16.58 3.22
CA GLN A 695 -21.91 -17.56 2.13
C GLN A 695 -21.80 -16.85 0.77
N GLY A 696 -20.67 -17.05 0.09
CA GLY A 696 -20.35 -16.43 -1.19
C GLY A 696 -19.44 -15.20 -1.11
N ASP A 697 -19.08 -14.75 0.09
CA ASP A 697 -18.06 -13.71 0.27
C ASP A 697 -16.67 -14.39 0.27
N SER A 698 -15.91 -14.22 -0.80
CA SER A 698 -14.63 -14.93 -1.01
C SER A 698 -13.47 -14.34 -0.19
N THR A 699 -13.74 -13.76 0.98
CA THR A 699 -12.76 -13.06 1.81
C THR A 699 -12.56 -13.66 3.21
N ILE A 700 -11.37 -13.43 3.76
CA ILE A 700 -11.05 -13.53 5.18
C ILE A 700 -10.69 -12.14 5.69
N ARG A 701 -11.26 -11.74 6.84
CA ARG A 701 -11.17 -10.38 7.41
C ARG A 701 -10.80 -10.44 8.89
N PHE A 702 -9.68 -9.83 9.25
CA PHE A 702 -9.22 -9.63 10.62
C PHE A 702 -9.41 -8.16 10.99
N HIS A 703 -10.35 -7.90 11.90
CA HIS A 703 -10.62 -6.57 12.44
C HIS A 703 -9.69 -6.31 13.63
N VAL A 704 -9.02 -5.16 13.61
CA VAL A 704 -8.19 -4.65 14.69
C VAL A 704 -8.60 -3.23 15.04
N ARG A 705 -8.16 -2.76 16.23
CA ARG A 705 -8.44 -1.42 16.74
C ARG A 705 -9.94 -1.09 16.63
N SER A 706 -10.75 -2.06 17.04
CA SER A 706 -12.20 -2.05 16.83
C SER A 706 -12.94 -1.75 18.13
N ASN A 707 -14.13 -1.18 18.02
CA ASN A 707 -15.12 -1.21 19.09
C ASN A 707 -15.83 -2.58 19.15
N ASP A 708 -16.61 -2.83 20.20
CA ASP A 708 -17.13 -4.17 20.50
C ASP A 708 -18.16 -4.71 19.49
N ASP A 709 -18.87 -3.84 18.77
CA ASP A 709 -19.76 -4.23 17.68
C ASP A 709 -19.08 -4.25 16.28
N SER A 710 -17.85 -3.72 16.19
CA SER A 710 -17.11 -3.44 14.96
C SER A 710 -17.81 -2.49 13.98
N SER A 711 -18.64 -1.58 14.50
CA SER A 711 -19.10 -0.39 13.76
C SER A 711 -17.98 0.64 13.55
N GLN A 712 -16.83 0.48 14.21
CA GLN A 712 -15.54 1.09 13.85
C GLN A 712 -14.45 0.02 13.95
N SER A 713 -13.57 -0.05 12.94
CA SER A 713 -12.43 -0.98 12.89
C SER A 713 -11.50 -0.65 11.74
N THR A 714 -10.22 -1.00 11.89
CA THR A 714 -9.36 -1.25 10.71
C THR A 714 -9.51 -2.72 10.32
N VAL A 715 -9.69 -3.03 9.04
CA VAL A 715 -9.86 -4.40 8.56
C VAL A 715 -8.69 -4.79 7.68
N ILE A 716 -7.93 -5.81 8.09
CA ILE A 716 -6.91 -6.43 7.27
C ILE A 716 -7.48 -7.73 6.73
N GLY A 717 -7.44 -7.94 5.42
CA GLY A 717 -8.07 -9.11 4.82
C GLY A 717 -7.36 -9.64 3.60
N TYR A 718 -7.94 -10.70 3.05
CA TYR A 718 -7.52 -11.29 1.81
C TYR A 718 -8.74 -11.75 1.02
N ASP A 719 -8.77 -11.43 -0.28
CA ASP A 719 -9.80 -11.85 -1.22
C ASP A 719 -9.26 -12.97 -2.11
N ALA A 720 -9.87 -14.16 -2.02
CA ALA A 720 -9.49 -15.33 -2.79
C ALA A 720 -9.96 -15.29 -4.25
N SER A 721 -10.93 -14.43 -4.59
CA SER A 721 -11.33 -14.18 -5.98
C SER A 721 -10.27 -13.34 -6.69
N THR A 722 -9.78 -12.26 -6.04
CA THR A 722 -8.80 -11.35 -6.62
C THR A 722 -7.34 -11.74 -6.39
N GLN A 723 -7.08 -12.63 -5.44
CA GLN A 723 -5.74 -12.97 -4.94
C GLN A 723 -4.98 -11.72 -4.45
N GLN A 724 -5.66 -10.91 -3.64
CA GLN A 724 -5.09 -9.70 -3.05
C GLN A 724 -5.25 -9.70 -1.54
N VAL A 725 -4.19 -9.32 -0.83
CA VAL A 725 -4.29 -8.82 0.54
C VAL A 725 -4.80 -7.38 0.50
N PHE A 726 -5.59 -6.97 1.48
CA PHE A 726 -6.11 -5.61 1.58
C PHE A 726 -6.08 -5.04 3.00
N VAL A 727 -6.07 -3.71 3.09
CA VAL A 727 -6.30 -2.94 4.32
C VAL A 727 -7.41 -1.93 4.05
N ASP A 728 -8.53 -2.08 4.74
CA ASP A 728 -9.64 -1.13 4.78
C ASP A 728 -9.52 -0.28 6.05
N ARG A 729 -9.37 1.04 5.86
CA ARG A 729 -9.37 2.04 6.94
C ARG A 729 -10.52 3.04 6.86
N THR A 730 -11.51 2.82 5.98
CA THR A 730 -12.65 3.71 5.73
C THR A 730 -13.38 4.12 7.01
N ASN A 731 -13.40 3.25 8.02
CA ASN A 731 -14.04 3.46 9.29
C ASN A 731 -13.10 3.09 10.48
N SER A 732 -11.83 3.50 10.35
CA SER A 732 -10.75 3.17 11.29
C SER A 732 -10.68 4.02 12.56
N GLY A 733 -11.55 5.02 12.72
CA GLY A 733 -11.53 5.96 13.84
C GLY A 733 -11.81 7.38 13.38
N ASP A 734 -10.98 8.33 13.81
CA ASP A 734 -10.96 9.69 13.29
C ASP A 734 -10.49 9.66 11.82
N VAL A 735 -11.42 9.72 10.88
CA VAL A 735 -11.12 9.77 9.43
C VAL A 735 -11.51 11.10 8.78
N ASP A 736 -12.38 11.89 9.43
CA ASP A 736 -12.96 13.13 8.91
C ASP A 736 -12.00 14.33 8.93
N PHE A 737 -10.78 14.18 9.44
CA PHE A 737 -9.79 15.27 9.49
C PHE A 737 -9.28 15.67 8.09
N ASN A 738 -9.37 14.76 7.12
CA ASN A 738 -9.04 14.98 5.73
C ASN A 738 -9.80 13.95 4.86
N SER A 739 -10.61 14.42 3.91
CA SER A 739 -11.50 13.56 3.09
C SER A 739 -10.77 12.59 2.15
N LEU A 740 -9.44 12.70 2.03
CA LEU A 740 -8.60 11.84 1.20
C LEU A 740 -8.03 10.65 2.01
N PHE A 741 -8.28 10.61 3.32
CA PHE A 741 -7.80 9.58 4.23
C PHE A 741 -8.59 8.26 4.19
N PRO A 742 -9.94 8.22 4.28
CA PRO A 742 -10.68 6.96 4.29
C PRO A 742 -10.55 6.22 2.95
N GLY A 743 -10.18 4.93 2.99
CA GLY A 743 -9.99 4.14 1.77
C GLY A 743 -9.65 2.67 2.03
N ILE A 744 -9.59 1.90 0.94
CA ILE A 744 -9.21 0.48 0.93
C ILE A 744 -8.04 0.29 -0.05
N TYR A 745 -6.97 -0.33 0.44
CA TYR A 745 -5.71 -0.51 -0.28
C TYR A 745 -5.45 -1.99 -0.53
N TYR A 746 -4.87 -2.34 -1.68
CA TYR A 746 -4.74 -3.73 -2.14
C TYR A 746 -3.32 -4.03 -2.64
N ALA A 747 -2.81 -5.21 -2.31
CA ALA A 747 -1.56 -5.74 -2.87
C ALA A 747 -1.78 -7.16 -3.40
N SER A 748 -1.31 -7.43 -4.61
CA SER A 748 -1.38 -8.76 -5.21
C SER A 748 -0.54 -9.77 -4.43
N LEU A 749 -1.16 -10.88 -4.06
CA LEU A 749 -0.53 -11.92 -3.25
C LEU A 749 -1.13 -13.27 -3.64
N LYS A 750 -0.39 -14.09 -4.40
CA LYS A 750 -0.88 -15.42 -4.76
C LYS A 750 -0.68 -16.41 -3.59
N PRO A 751 -1.57 -17.40 -3.42
CA PRO A 751 -1.29 -18.52 -2.55
C PRO A 751 -0.07 -19.30 -3.04
N ASP A 752 0.65 -19.94 -2.11
CA ASP A 752 1.79 -20.80 -2.45
C ASP A 752 1.37 -22.08 -3.20
N ALA A 753 2.34 -22.94 -3.53
CA ALA A 753 2.10 -24.21 -4.22
C ALA A 753 1.20 -25.22 -3.46
N HIS A 754 0.87 -24.94 -2.19
CA HIS A 754 -0.05 -25.70 -1.35
C HIS A 754 -1.39 -24.97 -1.11
N GLY A 755 -1.58 -23.80 -1.73
CA GLY A 755 -2.75 -22.95 -1.53
C GLY A 755 -2.69 -22.14 -0.23
N ILE A 756 -1.53 -22.05 0.43
CA ILE A 756 -1.36 -21.34 1.69
C ILE A 756 -1.04 -19.86 1.42
N VAL A 757 -1.71 -18.99 2.17
CA VAL A 757 -1.37 -17.57 2.31
C VAL A 757 -0.96 -17.34 3.77
N THR A 758 0.07 -16.51 3.97
CA THR A 758 0.48 -16.04 5.30
C THR A 758 0.60 -14.52 5.27
N LEU A 759 0.03 -13.86 6.28
CA LEU A 759 0.13 -12.43 6.53
C LEU A 759 0.79 -12.21 7.88
N ARG A 760 1.81 -11.36 7.94
CA ARG A 760 2.27 -10.72 9.19
C ARG A 760 1.68 -9.32 9.25
N VAL A 761 0.93 -9.01 10.31
CA VAL A 761 0.28 -7.73 10.54
C VAL A 761 0.86 -7.11 11.81
N LEU A 762 1.56 -6.00 11.66
CA LEU A 762 2.01 -5.16 12.76
C LEU A 762 0.95 -4.06 12.96
N VAL A 763 0.46 -3.90 14.19
CA VAL A 763 -0.52 -2.87 14.56
C VAL A 763 0.09 -2.03 15.67
N ASP A 764 0.12 -0.71 15.51
CA ASP A 764 0.51 0.22 16.56
C ASP A 764 -0.61 1.25 16.84
N TRP A 765 -0.32 2.24 17.67
CA TRP A 765 -1.33 3.19 18.15
C TRP A 765 -1.99 4.00 17.02
N SER A 766 -1.27 4.23 15.92
CA SER A 766 -1.78 4.94 14.74
C SER A 766 -1.32 4.36 13.39
N SER A 767 -0.93 3.08 13.32
CA SER A 767 -0.48 2.45 12.08
C SER A 767 -0.80 0.97 11.99
N VAL A 768 -0.91 0.48 10.76
CA VAL A 768 -0.92 -0.94 10.39
C VAL A 768 0.06 -1.16 9.25
N GLU A 769 0.97 -2.12 9.42
CA GLU A 769 1.87 -2.61 8.36
C GLU A 769 1.63 -4.10 8.12
N VAL A 770 1.29 -4.46 6.88
CA VAL A 770 0.98 -5.83 6.46
C VAL A 770 2.07 -6.34 5.54
N PHE A 771 2.63 -7.52 5.83
CA PHE A 771 3.60 -8.24 5.01
C PHE A 771 3.02 -9.59 4.60
N GLY A 772 2.65 -9.72 3.33
CA GLY A 772 2.08 -10.93 2.74
C GLY A 772 3.12 -11.84 2.10
N GLY A 773 2.94 -13.15 2.27
CA GLY A 773 3.76 -14.19 1.64
C GLY A 773 5.18 -14.23 2.18
N ARG A 774 6.17 -14.07 1.30
CA ARG A 774 7.59 -13.87 1.64
C ARG A 774 7.93 -12.38 1.85
N GLY A 775 6.97 -11.47 1.70
CA GLY A 775 7.16 -10.02 1.74
C GLY A 775 6.97 -9.31 0.41
N GLU A 776 6.38 -9.98 -0.60
CA GLU A 776 6.11 -9.44 -1.94
C GLU A 776 4.84 -8.57 -2.02
N GLY A 777 3.87 -8.79 -1.12
CA GLY A 777 2.67 -7.96 -1.01
C GLY A 777 2.70 -7.19 0.30
N VAL A 778 3.01 -5.89 0.26
CA VAL A 778 3.19 -5.05 1.46
C VAL A 778 2.28 -3.83 1.42
N ILE A 779 1.62 -3.52 2.53
CA ILE A 779 0.71 -2.38 2.67
C ILE A 779 0.97 -1.67 4.00
N THR A 780 1.26 -0.37 3.94
CA THR A 780 1.35 0.53 5.10
C THR A 780 0.24 1.56 5.10
N ALA A 781 -0.52 1.61 6.19
CA ALA A 781 -1.55 2.61 6.39
C ALA A 781 -1.52 3.16 7.82
N GLN A 782 -1.49 4.48 7.96
CA GLN A 782 -1.88 5.15 9.19
C GLN A 782 -3.36 4.92 9.48
N ILE A 783 -3.73 4.95 10.76
CA ILE A 783 -5.10 4.84 11.26
C ILE A 783 -5.24 5.72 12.51
N PHE A 784 -6.42 6.26 12.81
CA PHE A 784 -6.63 7.09 14.02
C PHE A 784 -7.80 6.61 14.93
N PRO A 785 -7.83 5.32 15.31
CA PRO A 785 -8.82 4.71 16.22
C PRO A 785 -8.79 5.30 17.62
N ARG A 786 -9.97 5.47 18.24
CA ARG A 786 -10.05 6.02 19.61
C ARG A 786 -9.33 5.10 20.59
N ASP A 787 -8.96 5.67 21.73
CA ASP A 787 -8.18 4.98 22.75
C ASP A 787 -8.87 3.75 23.36
N ALA A 788 -10.20 3.70 23.31
CA ALA A 788 -11.02 2.56 23.72
C ALA A 788 -11.17 1.47 22.63
N ASP A 789 -10.93 1.80 21.35
CA ASP A 789 -11.11 0.88 20.23
C ASP A 789 -9.89 -0.04 20.13
N GLN A 790 -9.96 -1.16 20.86
CA GLN A 790 -8.87 -2.12 21.05
C GLN A 790 -9.28 -3.57 20.77
N SER A 791 -10.56 -3.84 20.52
CA SER A 791 -11.09 -5.19 20.31
C SER A 791 -10.62 -5.78 18.98
N THR A 792 -10.51 -7.12 18.91
CA THR A 792 -10.11 -7.85 17.70
C THR A 792 -11.10 -8.98 17.36
N SER A 793 -11.32 -9.21 16.07
CA SER A 793 -12.19 -10.30 15.59
C SER A 793 -11.78 -10.81 14.22
N LEU A 794 -12.17 -12.06 13.90
CA LEU A 794 -11.87 -12.73 12.64
C LEU A 794 -13.18 -13.19 11.99
N GLN A 795 -13.33 -12.97 10.68
CA GLN A 795 -14.48 -13.37 9.86
C GLN A 795 -13.97 -14.06 8.59
N TYR A 796 -14.60 -15.13 8.12
CA TYR A 796 -14.33 -15.73 6.80
C TYR A 796 -15.42 -16.71 6.34
N ASP A 797 -15.49 -16.95 5.03
CA ASP A 797 -16.26 -18.06 4.46
C ASP A 797 -15.50 -19.40 4.59
N ALA A 798 -16.06 -20.33 5.39
CA ALA A 798 -15.46 -21.64 5.65
C ALA A 798 -15.54 -22.63 4.46
N ASP A 799 -16.31 -22.31 3.41
CA ASP A 799 -16.31 -23.05 2.15
C ASP A 799 -15.09 -22.68 1.28
N VAL A 800 -14.55 -21.45 1.44
CA VAL A 800 -13.36 -20.94 0.72
C VAL A 800 -12.07 -21.12 1.53
N PHE A 801 -12.09 -20.82 2.84
CA PHE A 801 -10.91 -20.79 3.70
C PHE A 801 -10.88 -21.93 4.71
N ARG A 802 -9.74 -22.63 4.78
CA ARG A 802 -9.51 -23.76 5.69
C ARG A 802 -8.14 -23.69 6.35
N ALA A 803 -7.93 -24.55 7.36
CA ALA A 803 -6.67 -24.62 8.11
C ALA A 803 -6.20 -23.24 8.62
N VAL A 804 -7.15 -22.39 8.99
CA VAL A 804 -6.88 -21.01 9.42
C VAL A 804 -6.20 -21.05 10.77
N SER A 805 -5.12 -20.30 10.93
CA SER A 805 -4.32 -20.25 12.15
C SER A 805 -3.92 -18.81 12.41
N ILE A 806 -4.16 -18.35 13.64
CA ILE A 806 -3.76 -17.01 14.09
C ILE A 806 -2.85 -17.12 15.32
N THR A 807 -1.80 -16.31 15.34
CA THR A 807 -0.91 -16.13 16.48
C THR A 807 -0.76 -14.64 16.73
N ILE A 808 -1.01 -14.20 17.96
CA ILE A 808 -0.94 -12.79 18.38
C ILE A 808 0.06 -12.65 19.52
N LYS A 809 0.92 -11.65 19.43
CA LYS A 809 1.79 -11.15 20.50
C LYS A 809 1.42 -9.71 20.81
N HIS A 810 1.54 -9.31 22.07
CA HIS A 810 1.67 -7.89 22.40
C HIS A 810 3.09 -7.43 22.11
N VAL A 811 3.21 -6.26 21.49
CA VAL A 811 4.49 -5.57 21.31
C VAL A 811 4.61 -4.55 22.43
N SER A 812 5.73 -4.58 23.15
CA SER A 812 6.02 -3.58 24.20
C SER A 812 6.43 -2.24 23.59
N SER A 813 6.26 -1.17 24.36
CA SER A 813 6.80 0.14 23.97
C SER A 813 8.33 0.10 23.93
N SER A 814 8.94 0.73 22.93
CA SER A 814 10.38 0.95 22.83
C SER A 814 10.82 2.32 23.38
N TRP A 815 9.88 3.13 23.86
CA TRP A 815 10.16 4.38 24.56
C TRP A 815 10.63 4.12 26.01
N PRO A 816 11.55 4.95 26.54
CA PRO A 816 12.15 4.77 27.88
C PRO A 816 11.24 5.15 29.06
#